data_AF-A0A7X7MQV5-F1
#
_entry.id   AF-A0A7X7MQV5-F1
#
_cell.length_a   1.000
_cell.length_b   1.000
_cell.length_c   1.000
_cell.angle_alpha   90.00
_cell.angle_beta   90.00
_cell.angle_gamma   90.00
#
_symmetry.space_group_name_H-M   'P 1'
#
loop_
_entity.id
_entity.type
_entity.pdbx_description
1 polymer ?
#
loop_
_entity_poly.entity_id
_entity_poly.type
_entity_poly.pdbx_seq_one_letter_code
_entity_poly.pdbx_strand_id
1 'polypeptide(L)'
;FLGLLFSLFGTRAAGSCHSVRAVQVLTALGWAEVSERYVPKRPSALRAAFGIKGKATAAAREAAERCGALCGSFREGADALRRLTGMRVSVSKLRKMTLSFGEACVAAQEAPAPDARQYPRRPAAAVTPVARTLFCMADGGSANCCCADTEGVKGKDGEAGTRQIRAAVFGEYAWLGKDGRPVPWAESFSCLVSGETIDLVTPLIKRHGLARGSGTVPRMLCLADGESALEDALRDAFPHALFANDFAHASDHLHDCCHALGLDQPAAEKKMKKLIVLAAATVSCLFTGLAGNAYGGSRNVMNIVNFVRGVEPRNPALDLVKPLAEEIKLNTKYGLPNTILLQYDAMLRADIMEIARTAQQDRTEYGVWIEIVRPLVERVGITWRGREGWAWDWHINPGFLMSYTQAEREKLIDELFRLFKEKFGCYPKSAGAWLLDAHSMDYMQRKYDVKGFCICREQDNTDAYGLRGGYFNGAYYPSKKNMLSAAVDMRNAINAPVFKMLTPDPIYNYAESIRPNKKTVCPTMEPVWYSGQATNIVDWFFRIYTGPGNLNLSYMQTGQENSFGWDDISKGLPYQIHKIAEERSAHRLIVERMCDTAERFIADHAENCPQTQVALEDWGGDAKSIWYNSKHYRANLLLEKGKLRFRDIHKMCDDFEEPFLEKVCEGWQALYFTPPVLDEYLSKNDARWMPVIFAGEFDNLEANVADSKTLRVTARRRDGSKVTVIFNEGSVRVDGDTLDAMQAGKLTFQDFQYELQVVRDSQGMTLILSL
;
A
#
# COMPACT_ATOMS: atom_id res chain seq x y z
N PHE A 1 0.67 -0.24 -69.04
CA PHE A 1 1.50 -1.33 -68.48
C PHE A 1 0.68 -2.56 -68.11
N LEU A 2 -0.20 -2.51 -67.09
CA LEU A 2 -1.05 -3.64 -66.66
C LEU A 2 -1.90 -4.25 -67.79
N GLY A 3 -2.57 -3.43 -68.60
CA GLY A 3 -3.32 -3.90 -69.77
C GLY A 3 -2.45 -4.57 -70.85
N LEU A 4 -1.19 -4.13 -70.99
CA LEU A 4 -0.23 -4.71 -71.93
C LEU A 4 0.25 -6.08 -71.44
N LEU A 5 0.53 -6.22 -70.13
CA LEU A 5 0.89 -7.49 -69.50
C LEU A 5 -0.23 -8.53 -69.58
N PHE A 6 -1.47 -8.12 -69.31
CA PHE A 6 -2.65 -8.97 -69.47
C PHE A 6 -2.86 -9.41 -70.92
N SER A 7 -2.65 -8.50 -71.87
CA SER A 7 -2.78 -8.80 -73.29
C SER A 7 -1.66 -9.72 -73.81
N LEU A 8 -0.42 -9.57 -73.32
CA LEU A 8 0.74 -10.36 -73.76
C LEU A 8 0.82 -11.75 -73.11
N PHE A 9 0.56 -11.84 -71.80
CA PHE A 9 0.74 -13.06 -71.01
C PHE A 9 -0.58 -13.74 -70.64
N GLY A 10 -1.68 -13.00 -70.57
CA GLY A 10 -3.00 -13.57 -70.33
C GLY A 10 -3.57 -14.32 -71.53
N THR A 11 -2.99 -14.18 -72.72
CA THR A 11 -3.48 -14.74 -73.98
C THR A 11 -2.60 -15.85 -74.59
N ARG A 12 -1.38 -16.12 -74.08
CA ARG A 12 -0.42 -17.10 -74.65
C ARG A 12 -0.28 -18.39 -73.82
N ALA A 13 -0.80 -19.51 -74.35
CA ALA A 13 -0.44 -20.94 -74.12
C ALA A 13 -1.59 -21.88 -74.60
N ALA A 14 -1.23 -23.05 -75.14
CA ALA A 14 -2.09 -24.00 -75.85
C ALA A 14 -2.96 -24.88 -74.92
N GLY A 15 -4.29 -24.70 -74.96
CA GLY A 15 -5.24 -25.51 -74.18
C GLY A 15 -6.56 -24.78 -73.90
N SER A 16 -7.68 -25.52 -73.90
CA SER A 16 -9.09 -25.07 -73.96
C SER A 16 -9.40 -23.75 -73.24
N CYS A 17 -9.40 -22.65 -73.99
CA CYS A 17 -9.91 -21.35 -73.58
C CYS A 17 -11.27 -21.14 -74.27
N HIS A 18 -12.34 -20.92 -73.51
CA HIS A 18 -13.67 -20.70 -74.08
C HIS A 18 -13.82 -19.35 -74.80
N SER A 19 -13.20 -18.27 -74.28
CA SER A 19 -13.15 -16.95 -74.92
C SER A 19 -12.15 -16.03 -74.21
N VAL A 20 -11.60 -15.04 -74.91
CA VAL A 20 -10.92 -13.88 -74.30
C VAL A 20 -11.96 -12.78 -74.12
N ARG A 21 -12.04 -12.20 -72.92
CA ARG A 21 -12.99 -11.13 -72.59
C ARG A 21 -12.24 -9.89 -72.13
N ALA A 22 -12.71 -8.73 -72.59
CA ALA A 22 -12.33 -7.45 -72.01
C ALA A 22 -12.97 -7.33 -70.62
N VAL A 23 -12.16 -7.05 -69.61
CA VAL A 23 -12.62 -6.81 -68.25
C VAL A 23 -11.99 -5.54 -67.70
N GLN A 24 -12.81 -4.72 -67.07
CA GLN A 24 -12.34 -3.53 -66.36
C GLN A 24 -11.76 -3.92 -64.99
N VAL A 25 -10.52 -3.52 -64.75
CA VAL A 25 -9.81 -3.66 -63.47
C VAL A 25 -9.49 -2.28 -62.91
N LEU A 26 -9.87 -2.06 -61.65
CA LEU A 26 -9.59 -0.83 -60.93
C LEU A 26 -8.14 -0.83 -60.44
N THR A 27 -7.39 0.21 -60.79
CA THR A 27 -5.99 0.44 -60.40
C THR A 27 -5.87 1.75 -59.61
N ALA A 28 -4.69 2.01 -59.02
CA ALA A 28 -4.42 3.28 -58.32
C ALA A 28 -4.51 4.52 -59.22
N LEU A 29 -4.52 4.33 -60.55
CA LEU A 29 -4.64 5.39 -61.56
C LEU A 29 -6.04 5.43 -62.21
N GLY A 30 -7.00 4.66 -61.69
CA GLY A 30 -8.34 4.53 -62.26
C GLY A 30 -8.61 3.19 -62.96
N TRP A 31 -9.70 3.13 -63.71
CA TRP A 31 -10.11 1.92 -64.44
C TRP A 31 -9.20 1.67 -65.63
N ALA A 32 -8.69 0.44 -65.71
CA ALA A 32 -7.93 -0.04 -66.85
C ALA A 32 -8.67 -1.23 -67.47
N GLU A 33 -8.83 -1.19 -68.79
CA GLU A 33 -9.29 -2.35 -69.52
C GLU A 33 -8.17 -3.37 -69.64
N VAL A 34 -8.46 -4.61 -69.29
CA VAL A 34 -7.53 -5.73 -69.44
C VAL A 34 -8.22 -6.87 -70.17
N SER A 35 -7.51 -7.51 -71.09
CA SER A 35 -8.00 -8.71 -71.78
C SER A 35 -7.55 -9.95 -71.02
N GLU A 36 -8.50 -10.82 -70.67
CA GLU A 36 -8.21 -12.07 -69.97
C GLU A 36 -9.00 -13.25 -70.51
N ARG A 37 -8.47 -14.47 -70.36
CA ARG A 37 -9.18 -15.71 -70.69
C ARG A 37 -10.28 -15.98 -69.67
N TYR A 38 -11.47 -16.30 -70.16
CA TYR A 38 -12.57 -16.74 -69.32
C TYR A 38 -12.46 -18.25 -69.03
N VAL A 39 -12.17 -18.59 -67.78
CA VAL A 39 -12.30 -19.96 -67.25
C VAL A 39 -13.42 -19.94 -66.21
N PRO A 40 -14.53 -20.66 -66.41
CA PRO A 40 -15.63 -20.70 -65.46
C PRO A 40 -15.14 -21.09 -64.06
N LYS A 41 -15.57 -20.35 -63.04
CA LYS A 41 -15.32 -20.63 -61.61
C LYS A 41 -13.84 -20.71 -61.17
N ARG A 42 -12.87 -20.30 -62.01
CA ARG A 42 -11.45 -20.19 -61.63
C ARG A 42 -10.95 -18.75 -61.83
N PRO A 43 -10.44 -18.06 -60.79
CA PRO A 43 -9.78 -16.78 -60.98
C PRO A 43 -8.54 -16.95 -61.86
N SER A 44 -8.26 -16.00 -62.76
CA SER A 44 -7.09 -16.14 -63.63
C SER A 44 -5.80 -16.19 -62.80
N ALA A 45 -4.87 -17.09 -63.15
CA ALA A 45 -3.58 -17.19 -62.46
C ALA A 45 -2.84 -15.83 -62.45
N LEU A 46 -3.07 -15.03 -63.48
CA LEU A 46 -2.55 -13.67 -63.59
C LEU A 46 -3.19 -12.71 -62.57
N ARG A 47 -4.50 -12.80 -62.32
CA ARG A 47 -5.15 -12.05 -61.22
C ARG A 47 -4.60 -12.44 -59.86
N ALA A 48 -4.36 -13.73 -59.62
CA ALA A 48 -3.77 -14.20 -58.38
C ALA A 48 -2.34 -13.66 -58.19
N ALA A 49 -1.50 -13.71 -59.24
CA ALA A 49 -0.13 -13.21 -59.22
C ALA A 49 -0.04 -11.70 -58.95
N PHE A 50 -0.99 -10.91 -59.46
CA PHE A 50 -1.07 -9.46 -59.20
C PHE A 50 -1.91 -9.09 -57.96
N GLY A 51 -2.36 -10.08 -57.17
CA GLY A 51 -3.18 -9.85 -55.99
C GLY A 51 -4.53 -9.15 -56.26
N ILE A 52 -5.07 -9.30 -57.48
CA ILE A 52 -6.32 -8.66 -57.89
C ILE A 52 -7.51 -9.40 -57.28
N LYS A 53 -8.22 -8.73 -56.37
CA LYS A 53 -9.44 -9.23 -55.73
C LYS A 53 -10.63 -8.34 -56.09
N GLY A 54 -11.78 -8.93 -56.43
CA GLY A 54 -12.99 -8.17 -56.73
C GLY A 54 -12.88 -7.17 -57.91
N LYS A 55 -11.98 -7.44 -58.87
CA LYS A 55 -11.57 -6.58 -59.99
C LYS A 55 -10.79 -5.31 -59.60
N ALA A 56 -10.11 -5.31 -58.45
CA ALA A 56 -9.27 -4.18 -58.03
C ALA A 56 -7.87 -4.66 -57.61
N THR A 57 -6.84 -3.90 -57.94
CA THR A 57 -5.46 -4.15 -57.46
C THR A 57 -5.36 -3.85 -55.96
N ALA A 58 -4.36 -4.40 -55.28
CA ALA A 58 -4.16 -4.17 -53.84
C ALA A 58 -4.11 -2.67 -53.49
N ALA A 59 -3.33 -1.87 -54.22
CA ALA A 59 -3.22 -0.42 -54.03
C ALA A 59 -4.56 0.33 -54.25
N ALA A 60 -5.33 -0.08 -55.25
CA ALA A 60 -6.65 0.49 -55.50
C ALA A 60 -7.66 0.17 -54.39
N ARG A 61 -7.62 -1.07 -53.89
CA ARG A 61 -8.45 -1.49 -52.76
C ARG A 61 -8.08 -0.72 -51.51
N GLU A 62 -6.79 -0.61 -51.19
CA GLU A 62 -6.34 0.12 -50.00
C GLU A 62 -6.81 1.58 -50.03
N ALA A 63 -6.63 2.29 -51.15
CA ALA A 63 -7.10 3.67 -51.28
C ALA A 63 -8.62 3.79 -51.12
N ALA A 64 -9.37 2.87 -51.72
CA ALA A 64 -10.83 2.84 -51.61
C ALA A 64 -11.31 2.48 -50.19
N GLU A 65 -10.72 1.48 -49.55
CA GLU A 65 -11.01 1.04 -48.20
C GLU A 65 -10.74 2.19 -47.20
N ARG A 66 -9.61 2.91 -47.34
CA ARG A 66 -9.29 4.11 -46.55
C ARG A 66 -10.29 5.25 -46.74
N CYS A 67 -10.64 5.59 -47.99
CA CYS A 67 -11.62 6.65 -48.25
C CYS A 67 -13.02 6.27 -47.74
N GLY A 68 -13.39 4.98 -47.85
CA GLY A 68 -14.67 4.50 -47.33
C GLY A 68 -14.74 4.45 -45.81
N ALA A 69 -13.61 4.32 -45.11
CA ALA A 69 -13.55 4.28 -43.65
C ALA A 69 -13.40 5.68 -43.00
N LEU A 70 -12.72 6.63 -43.65
CA LEU A 70 -12.36 7.92 -43.06
C LEU A 70 -13.31 9.07 -43.42
N CYS A 71 -14.11 8.94 -44.49
CA CYS A 71 -15.06 9.97 -44.89
C CYS A 71 -16.42 9.80 -44.17
N GLY A 72 -17.13 10.91 -43.96
CA GLY A 72 -18.40 10.93 -43.21
C GLY A 72 -19.56 10.16 -43.88
N SER A 73 -19.42 9.76 -45.14
CA SER A 73 -20.32 8.82 -45.81
C SER A 73 -19.63 8.11 -46.97
N PHE A 74 -20.17 6.96 -47.42
CA PHE A 74 -19.67 6.30 -48.64
C PHE A 74 -19.82 7.16 -49.91
N ARG A 75 -20.77 8.11 -49.93
CA ARG A 75 -20.91 9.07 -51.03
C ARG A 75 -19.76 10.06 -51.05
N GLU A 76 -19.43 10.60 -49.90
CA GLU A 76 -18.28 11.47 -49.71
C GLU A 76 -16.96 10.72 -49.98
N GLY A 77 -16.81 9.51 -49.46
CA GLY A 77 -15.63 8.66 -49.70
C GLY A 77 -15.43 8.35 -51.18
N ALA A 78 -16.52 8.13 -51.94
CA ALA A 78 -16.43 7.92 -53.39
C ALA A 78 -15.99 9.21 -54.12
N ASP A 79 -16.45 10.39 -53.66
CA ASP A 79 -16.03 11.67 -54.23
C ASP A 79 -14.57 12.01 -53.85
N ALA A 80 -14.17 11.77 -52.61
CA ALA A 80 -12.81 11.95 -52.11
C ALA A 80 -11.83 11.04 -52.87
N LEU A 81 -12.15 9.75 -53.01
CA LEU A 81 -11.36 8.82 -53.80
C LEU A 81 -11.20 9.31 -55.24
N ARG A 82 -12.29 9.78 -55.87
CA ARG A 82 -12.26 10.36 -57.21
C ARG A 82 -11.34 11.58 -57.29
N ARG A 83 -11.40 12.49 -56.31
CA ARG A 83 -10.61 13.73 -56.31
C ARG A 83 -9.13 13.49 -56.02
N LEU A 84 -8.82 12.57 -55.10
CA LEU A 84 -7.46 12.30 -54.66
C LEU A 84 -6.68 11.40 -55.62
N THR A 85 -7.36 10.44 -56.26
CA THR A 85 -6.68 9.41 -57.07
C THR A 85 -7.21 9.30 -58.49
N GLY A 86 -8.26 10.04 -58.85
CA GLY A 86 -8.94 9.92 -60.14
C GLY A 86 -9.84 8.69 -60.25
N MET A 87 -9.87 7.81 -59.24
CA MET A 87 -10.60 6.55 -59.27
C MET A 87 -12.10 6.76 -59.08
N ARG A 88 -12.88 6.40 -60.08
CA ARG A 88 -14.36 6.49 -60.01
C ARG A 88 -14.96 5.17 -59.55
N VAL A 89 -15.46 5.10 -58.32
CA VAL A 89 -16.13 3.91 -57.79
C VAL A 89 -17.55 4.28 -57.39
N SER A 90 -18.53 3.40 -57.66
CA SER A 90 -19.90 3.64 -57.19
C SER A 90 -19.96 3.52 -55.67
N VAL A 91 -20.88 4.26 -55.04
CA VAL A 91 -21.09 4.24 -53.58
C VAL A 91 -21.29 2.81 -53.07
N SER A 92 -22.11 2.00 -53.75
CA SER A 92 -22.36 0.61 -53.38
C SER A 92 -21.12 -0.28 -53.47
N LYS A 93 -20.26 -0.04 -54.47
CA LYS A 93 -19.02 -0.80 -54.66
C LYS A 93 -17.98 -0.43 -53.60
N LEU A 94 -17.87 0.85 -53.27
CA LEU A 94 -17.04 1.35 -52.18
C LEU A 94 -17.49 0.73 -50.84
N ARG A 95 -18.79 0.83 -50.52
CA ARG A 95 -19.38 0.20 -49.33
C ARG A 95 -19.03 -1.28 -49.23
N LYS A 96 -19.23 -2.05 -50.31
CA LYS A 96 -18.92 -3.49 -50.32
C LYS A 96 -17.44 -3.77 -50.06
N MET A 97 -16.54 -2.95 -50.61
CA MET A 97 -15.10 -3.10 -50.40
C MET A 97 -14.71 -2.79 -48.97
N THR A 98 -15.21 -1.70 -48.40
CA THR A 98 -14.95 -1.30 -47.02
C THR A 98 -15.53 -2.30 -46.01
N LEU A 99 -16.76 -2.79 -46.21
CA LEU A 99 -17.36 -3.79 -45.32
C LEU A 99 -16.59 -5.12 -45.35
N SER A 100 -16.18 -5.58 -46.53
CA SER A 100 -15.36 -6.80 -46.66
C SER A 100 -13.98 -6.66 -46.00
N PHE A 101 -13.42 -5.45 -45.98
CA PHE A 101 -12.22 -5.16 -45.21
C PHE A 101 -12.49 -5.22 -43.70
N GLY A 102 -13.60 -4.65 -43.24
CA GLY A 102 -14.05 -4.75 -41.84
C GLY A 102 -14.25 -6.20 -41.38
N GLU A 103 -14.90 -7.04 -42.18
CA GLU A 103 -15.04 -8.49 -41.92
C GLU A 103 -13.69 -9.18 -41.75
N ALA A 104 -12.70 -8.83 -42.58
CA ALA A 104 -11.36 -9.37 -42.47
C ALA A 104 -10.63 -8.88 -41.19
N CYS A 105 -10.86 -7.63 -40.77
CA CYS A 105 -10.36 -7.11 -39.49
C CYS A 105 -10.97 -7.85 -38.29
N VAL A 106 -12.28 -8.09 -38.31
CA VAL A 106 -12.99 -8.87 -37.27
C VAL A 106 -12.49 -10.32 -37.23
N ALA A 107 -12.25 -10.94 -38.38
CA ALA A 107 -11.67 -12.28 -38.40
C ALA A 107 -10.23 -12.29 -37.83
N ALA A 108 -9.44 -11.26 -38.10
CA ALA A 108 -8.07 -11.16 -37.61
C ALA A 108 -7.97 -10.92 -36.09
N GLN A 109 -8.93 -10.20 -35.50
CA GLN A 109 -8.94 -9.98 -34.04
C GLN A 109 -9.31 -11.24 -33.24
N GLU A 110 -9.99 -12.24 -33.83
CA GLU A 110 -10.32 -13.48 -33.11
C GLU A 110 -9.09 -14.36 -32.81
N ALA A 111 -8.04 -14.25 -33.60
CA ALA A 111 -6.82 -15.04 -33.39
C ALA A 111 -5.58 -14.14 -33.54
N PRO A 112 -5.30 -13.27 -32.56
CA PRO A 112 -4.14 -12.40 -32.63
C PRO A 112 -2.86 -13.25 -32.64
N ALA A 113 -2.00 -13.01 -33.63
CA ALA A 113 -0.69 -13.67 -33.69
C ALA A 113 0.20 -13.16 -32.53
N PRO A 114 1.11 -14.00 -32.00
CA PRO A 114 2.10 -13.56 -31.02
C PRO A 114 2.88 -12.34 -31.51
N ASP A 115 3.04 -11.34 -30.66
CA ASP A 115 3.66 -10.08 -31.05
C ASP A 115 5.19 -10.19 -31.07
N ALA A 116 5.78 -10.04 -32.27
CA ALA A 116 7.21 -10.05 -32.52
C ALA A 116 7.80 -8.65 -32.77
N ARG A 117 7.05 -7.57 -32.48
CA ARG A 117 7.50 -6.19 -32.69
C ARG A 117 8.75 -5.89 -31.87
N GLN A 118 9.67 -5.19 -32.52
CA GLN A 118 10.87 -4.64 -31.90
C GLN A 118 10.90 -3.14 -32.16
N TYR A 119 11.39 -2.39 -31.18
CA TYR A 119 11.44 -0.94 -31.22
C TYR A 119 12.90 -0.47 -31.24
N PRO A 120 13.59 -0.57 -32.40
CA PRO A 120 15.03 -0.27 -32.49
C PRO A 120 15.33 1.23 -32.32
N ARG A 121 14.33 2.10 -32.44
CA ARG A 121 14.49 3.55 -32.34
C ARG A 121 13.84 4.08 -31.06
N ARG A 122 14.60 4.90 -30.35
CA ARG A 122 14.07 5.69 -29.22
C ARG A 122 13.13 6.79 -29.76
N PRO A 123 11.95 7.00 -29.16
CA PRO A 123 11.07 8.10 -29.55
C PRO A 123 11.75 9.47 -29.39
N ALA A 124 11.49 10.41 -30.30
CA ALA A 124 12.16 11.71 -30.32
C ALA A 124 11.90 12.55 -29.05
N ALA A 125 10.72 12.40 -28.44
CA ALA A 125 10.34 13.11 -27.22
C ALA A 125 10.78 12.40 -25.92
N ALA A 126 11.41 11.22 -26.02
CA ALA A 126 11.83 10.46 -24.85
C ALA A 126 12.96 11.16 -24.11
N VAL A 127 12.84 11.33 -22.78
CA VAL A 127 13.83 11.98 -21.91
C VAL A 127 14.31 11.02 -20.84
N THR A 128 13.42 10.61 -19.94
CA THR A 128 13.75 9.81 -18.75
C THR A 128 13.37 8.35 -18.97
N PRO A 129 14.29 7.38 -18.80
CA PRO A 129 13.96 5.96 -18.93
C PRO A 129 13.08 5.51 -17.75
N VAL A 130 12.13 4.62 -18.04
CA VAL A 130 11.28 3.94 -17.06
C VAL A 130 11.11 2.48 -17.43
N ALA A 131 10.60 1.67 -16.49
CA ALA A 131 10.28 0.27 -16.77
C ALA A 131 9.38 0.16 -18.01
N ARG A 132 9.73 -0.74 -18.93
CA ARG A 132 8.91 -1.02 -20.12
C ARG A 132 7.52 -1.44 -19.68
N THR A 133 6.53 -0.70 -20.15
CA THR A 133 5.13 -0.82 -19.73
C THR A 133 4.27 -1.12 -20.95
N LEU A 134 3.55 -2.24 -20.90
CA LEU A 134 2.41 -2.50 -21.78
C LEU A 134 1.19 -1.84 -21.17
N PHE A 135 0.47 -1.02 -21.92
CA PHE A 135 -0.79 -0.47 -21.46
C PHE A 135 -1.96 -0.92 -22.32
N CYS A 136 -3.13 -1.05 -21.71
CA CYS A 136 -4.42 -1.28 -22.34
C CYS A 136 -5.38 -0.17 -21.92
N MET A 137 -5.95 0.56 -22.88
CA MET A 137 -7.02 1.53 -22.65
C MET A 137 -8.31 0.94 -23.21
N ALA A 138 -9.38 0.87 -22.44
CA ALA A 138 -10.69 0.44 -22.94
C ALA A 138 -11.73 1.55 -22.76
N ASP A 139 -12.59 1.70 -23.75
CA ASP A 139 -13.60 2.76 -23.80
C ASP A 139 -14.87 2.28 -24.52
N GLY A 140 -16.01 2.85 -24.12
CA GLY A 140 -17.35 2.58 -24.62
C GLY A 140 -17.83 3.69 -25.55
N GLY A 141 -18.00 3.37 -26.83
CA GLY A 141 -18.62 4.25 -27.82
C GLY A 141 -20.06 3.86 -28.14
N SER A 142 -20.72 4.71 -28.92
CA SER A 142 -22.02 4.39 -29.54
C SER A 142 -21.92 4.57 -31.05
N ALA A 143 -22.27 3.53 -31.80
CA ALA A 143 -22.46 3.67 -33.25
C ALA A 143 -23.90 4.02 -33.57
N ASN A 144 -24.07 4.98 -34.48
CA ASN A 144 -25.36 5.26 -35.08
C ASN A 144 -25.81 4.05 -35.91
N CYS A 145 -27.03 3.62 -35.67
CA CYS A 145 -27.63 2.44 -36.27
C CYS A 145 -28.80 2.83 -37.18
N CYS A 146 -29.06 2.06 -38.23
CA CYS A 146 -30.34 2.19 -38.94
C CYS A 146 -31.42 1.43 -38.18
N CYS A 147 -32.70 1.68 -38.47
CA CYS A 147 -33.82 1.03 -37.79
C CYS A 147 -33.75 -0.51 -37.85
N ALA A 148 -33.20 -1.07 -38.95
CA ALA A 148 -33.00 -2.51 -39.07
C ALA A 148 -31.91 -3.05 -38.13
N ASP A 149 -30.93 -2.22 -37.74
CA ASP A 149 -29.88 -2.62 -36.81
C ASP A 149 -30.38 -2.60 -35.36
N THR A 150 -31.49 -1.93 -35.04
CA THR A 150 -32.01 -1.81 -33.67
C THR A 150 -33.39 -2.44 -33.46
N GLU A 151 -33.89 -3.14 -34.48
CA GLU A 151 -35.17 -3.85 -34.43
C GLU A 151 -35.21 -4.87 -33.27
N GLY A 152 -36.21 -4.73 -32.39
CA GLY A 152 -36.38 -5.59 -31.21
C GLY A 152 -35.44 -5.28 -30.04
N VAL A 153 -34.58 -4.26 -30.14
CA VAL A 153 -33.65 -3.85 -29.08
C VAL A 153 -34.23 -2.68 -28.29
N LYS A 154 -34.42 -2.87 -26.98
CA LYS A 154 -34.94 -1.83 -26.07
C LYS A 154 -33.81 -0.89 -25.63
N GLY A 155 -33.93 0.39 -25.97
CA GLY A 155 -33.05 1.46 -25.52
C GLY A 155 -33.46 2.00 -24.13
N LYS A 156 -32.63 2.90 -23.59
CA LYS A 156 -32.82 3.52 -22.26
C LYS A 156 -34.15 4.29 -22.14
N ASP A 157 -34.64 4.86 -23.24
CA ASP A 157 -35.86 5.70 -23.30
C ASP A 157 -36.91 5.21 -24.33
N GLY A 158 -36.83 3.96 -24.81
CA GLY A 158 -37.73 3.45 -25.86
C GLY A 158 -37.04 2.51 -26.86
N GLU A 159 -37.21 2.75 -28.16
CA GLU A 159 -36.48 2.03 -29.21
C GLU A 159 -35.02 2.49 -29.27
N ALA A 160 -34.07 1.57 -29.46
CA ALA A 160 -32.66 1.92 -29.55
C ALA A 160 -32.33 2.67 -30.86
N GLY A 161 -31.67 3.83 -30.77
CA GLY A 161 -31.16 4.57 -31.94
C GLY A 161 -29.66 4.31 -32.23
N THR A 162 -28.97 3.67 -31.29
CA THR A 162 -27.54 3.38 -31.35
C THR A 162 -27.25 1.99 -30.79
N ARG A 163 -26.08 1.43 -31.10
CA ARG A 163 -25.54 0.25 -30.43
C ARG A 163 -24.25 0.61 -29.71
N GLN A 164 -24.09 0.08 -28.49
CA GLN A 164 -22.85 0.19 -27.75
C GLN A 164 -21.74 -0.56 -28.49
N ILE A 165 -20.60 0.10 -28.64
CA ILE A 165 -19.37 -0.49 -29.15
C ILE A 165 -18.31 -0.33 -28.08
N ARG A 166 -17.50 -1.34 -27.89
CA ARG A 166 -16.34 -1.31 -27.01
C ARG A 166 -15.08 -1.34 -27.84
N ALA A 167 -14.17 -0.42 -27.56
CA ALA A 167 -12.84 -0.39 -28.16
C ALA A 167 -11.80 -0.61 -27.07
N ALA A 168 -10.74 -1.35 -27.40
CA ALA A 168 -9.55 -1.41 -26.56
C ALA A 168 -8.30 -1.13 -27.40
N VAL A 169 -7.39 -0.34 -26.84
CA VAL A 169 -6.13 0.07 -27.46
C VAL A 169 -4.98 -0.40 -26.59
N PHE A 170 -4.07 -1.15 -27.18
CA PHE A 170 -2.81 -1.54 -26.55
C PHE A 170 -1.67 -0.69 -27.10
N GLY A 171 -0.72 -0.32 -26.24
CA GLY A 171 0.53 0.32 -26.64
C GLY A 171 1.63 0.08 -25.63
N GLU A 172 2.84 0.54 -25.95
CA GLU A 172 4.00 0.37 -25.07
C GLU A 172 4.83 1.65 -24.95
N TYR A 173 5.40 1.86 -23.77
CA TYR A 173 6.40 2.89 -23.52
C TYR A 173 7.48 2.40 -22.56
N ALA A 174 8.66 2.99 -22.65
CA ALA A 174 9.75 2.83 -21.67
C ALA A 174 10.42 4.16 -21.33
N TRP A 175 9.75 5.26 -21.66
CA TRP A 175 10.30 6.61 -21.50
C TRP A 175 9.22 7.60 -21.07
N LEU A 176 9.64 8.61 -20.33
CA LEU A 176 8.85 9.81 -20.04
C LEU A 176 9.42 11.02 -20.80
N GLY A 177 8.55 11.96 -21.14
CA GLY A 177 8.89 13.24 -21.77
C GLY A 177 9.39 14.27 -20.75
N LYS A 178 9.69 15.50 -21.22
CA LYS A 178 10.16 16.61 -20.36
C LYS A 178 9.15 17.01 -19.28
N ASP A 179 7.87 16.79 -19.54
CA ASP A 179 6.73 17.06 -18.68
C ASP A 179 6.32 15.86 -17.82
N GLY A 180 7.12 14.78 -17.83
CA GLY A 180 6.84 13.55 -17.09
C GLY A 180 5.78 12.65 -17.73
N ARG A 181 5.26 12.98 -18.93
CA ARG A 181 4.23 12.15 -19.59
C ARG A 181 4.82 10.90 -20.26
N PRO A 182 4.11 9.77 -20.28
CA PRO A 182 4.52 8.59 -21.04
C PRO A 182 4.75 8.91 -22.53
N VAL A 183 5.88 8.46 -23.06
CA VAL A 183 6.22 8.60 -24.49
C VAL A 183 6.22 7.21 -25.14
N PRO A 184 5.10 6.81 -25.77
CA PRO A 184 4.99 5.51 -26.41
C PRO A 184 5.76 5.43 -27.73
N TRP A 185 6.09 4.21 -28.15
CA TRP A 185 6.51 3.97 -29.53
C TRP A 185 5.30 4.05 -30.46
N ALA A 186 5.39 4.84 -31.52
CA ALA A 186 4.27 5.05 -32.45
C ALA A 186 3.82 3.73 -33.11
N GLU A 187 4.78 2.83 -33.38
CA GLU A 187 4.56 1.50 -33.94
C GLU A 187 4.06 0.45 -32.92
N SER A 188 3.95 0.80 -31.63
CA SER A 188 3.48 -0.15 -30.61
C SER A 188 1.97 -0.34 -30.60
N PHE A 189 1.22 0.60 -31.17
CA PHE A 189 -0.23 0.62 -31.03
C PHE A 189 -0.93 -0.53 -31.76
N SER A 190 -1.97 -1.07 -31.13
CA SER A 190 -2.91 -2.01 -31.74
C SER A 190 -4.28 -1.78 -31.12
N CYS A 191 -5.35 -2.00 -31.88
CA CYS A 191 -6.71 -1.80 -31.41
C CYS A 191 -7.56 -3.03 -31.72
N LEU A 192 -8.59 -3.23 -30.90
CA LEU A 192 -9.70 -4.14 -31.16
C LEU A 192 -11.01 -3.37 -30.94
N VAL A 193 -12.04 -3.74 -31.69
CA VAL A 193 -13.36 -3.11 -31.62
C VAL A 193 -14.42 -4.21 -31.66
N SER A 194 -15.40 -4.14 -30.78
CA SER A 194 -16.49 -5.11 -30.72
C SER A 194 -17.81 -4.45 -30.36
N GLY A 195 -18.88 -4.83 -31.06
CA GLY A 195 -20.26 -4.49 -30.70
C GLY A 195 -20.94 -5.53 -29.82
N GLU A 196 -20.19 -6.54 -29.36
CA GLU A 196 -20.71 -7.63 -28.54
C GLU A 196 -20.85 -7.23 -27.06
N THR A 197 -21.52 -8.08 -26.30
CA THR A 197 -21.68 -7.94 -24.85
C THR A 197 -20.34 -8.05 -24.12
N ILE A 198 -20.25 -7.45 -22.93
CA ILE A 198 -18.99 -7.35 -22.19
C ILE A 198 -18.35 -8.71 -21.91
N ASP A 199 -19.15 -9.76 -21.66
CA ASP A 199 -18.70 -11.14 -21.43
C ASP A 199 -17.98 -11.75 -22.64
N LEU A 200 -18.30 -11.32 -23.87
CA LEU A 200 -17.61 -11.72 -25.09
C LEU A 200 -16.40 -10.82 -25.40
N VAL A 201 -16.44 -9.56 -24.94
CA VAL A 201 -15.34 -8.60 -25.11
C VAL A 201 -14.18 -8.90 -24.15
N THR A 202 -14.44 -9.31 -22.91
CA THR A 202 -13.39 -9.62 -21.92
C THR A 202 -12.40 -10.69 -22.40
N PRO A 203 -12.82 -11.87 -22.91
CA PRO A 203 -11.90 -12.87 -23.47
C PRO A 203 -11.15 -12.36 -24.71
N LEU A 204 -11.77 -11.51 -25.51
CA LEU A 204 -11.13 -10.89 -26.67
C LEU A 204 -9.99 -9.96 -26.22
N ILE A 205 -10.23 -9.06 -25.27
CA ILE A 205 -9.21 -8.19 -24.67
C ILE A 205 -8.06 -9.04 -24.10
N LYS A 206 -8.38 -10.09 -23.34
CA LYS A 206 -7.39 -11.00 -22.75
C LYS A 206 -6.49 -11.66 -23.81
N ARG A 207 -7.07 -12.19 -24.89
CA ARG A 207 -6.30 -12.80 -26.00
C ARG A 207 -5.31 -11.82 -26.62
N HIS A 208 -5.74 -10.58 -26.87
CA HIS A 208 -4.85 -9.54 -27.42
C HIS A 208 -3.76 -9.14 -26.44
N GLY A 209 -4.08 -8.98 -25.16
CA GLY A 209 -3.06 -8.67 -24.15
C GLY A 209 -2.01 -9.77 -24.00
N LEU A 210 -2.42 -11.05 -23.99
CA LEU A 210 -1.49 -12.19 -23.97
C LEU A 210 -0.61 -12.23 -25.22
N ALA A 211 -1.19 -12.01 -26.41
CA ALA A 211 -0.43 -11.92 -27.65
C ALA A 211 0.61 -10.78 -27.60
N ARG A 212 0.30 -9.68 -26.91
CA ARG A 212 1.17 -8.52 -26.69
C ARG A 212 2.18 -8.69 -25.55
N GLY A 213 2.20 -9.83 -24.86
CA GLY A 213 3.16 -10.13 -23.79
C GLY A 213 2.69 -9.75 -22.38
N SER A 214 1.39 -9.60 -22.15
CA SER A 214 0.84 -9.55 -20.78
C SER A 214 1.33 -10.75 -19.97
N GLY A 215 1.82 -10.50 -18.76
CA GLY A 215 2.46 -11.49 -17.90
C GLY A 215 3.97 -11.73 -18.16
N THR A 216 4.53 -11.21 -19.26
CA THR A 216 5.98 -11.30 -19.56
C THR A 216 6.69 -9.95 -19.59
N VAL A 217 5.94 -8.87 -19.84
CA VAL A 217 6.43 -7.50 -19.73
C VAL A 217 6.66 -7.10 -18.27
N PRO A 218 7.67 -6.25 -17.95
CA PRO A 218 7.96 -5.86 -16.58
C PRO A 218 6.82 -5.14 -15.85
N ARG A 219 5.94 -4.45 -16.60
CA ARG A 219 4.79 -3.75 -16.05
C ARG A 219 3.61 -3.74 -17.02
N MET A 220 2.40 -3.92 -16.49
CA MET A 220 1.15 -3.75 -17.22
C MET A 220 0.29 -2.67 -16.58
N LEU A 221 -0.31 -1.79 -17.39
CA LEU A 221 -1.21 -0.71 -16.97
C LEU A 221 -2.54 -0.81 -17.73
N CYS A 222 -3.66 -0.77 -17.03
CA CYS A 222 -5.00 -0.74 -17.59
C CYS A 222 -5.64 0.61 -17.28
N LEU A 223 -6.31 1.20 -18.28
CA LEU A 223 -7.06 2.44 -18.15
C LEU A 223 -8.50 2.25 -18.66
N ALA A 224 -9.47 2.77 -17.91
CA ALA A 224 -10.86 2.91 -18.33
C ALA A 224 -11.41 4.25 -17.82
N ASP A 225 -12.55 4.66 -18.35
CA ASP A 225 -13.27 5.90 -18.06
C ASP A 225 -14.07 5.86 -16.73
N GLY A 226 -14.06 4.73 -16.02
CA GLY A 226 -14.81 4.51 -14.79
C GLY A 226 -16.13 3.76 -15.01
N GLU A 227 -16.44 3.29 -16.23
CA GLU A 227 -17.51 2.31 -16.47
C GLU A 227 -17.16 0.99 -15.78
N SER A 228 -17.96 0.58 -14.78
CA SER A 228 -17.70 -0.62 -13.99
C SER A 228 -17.55 -1.88 -14.82
N ALA A 229 -18.32 -2.03 -15.91
CA ALA A 229 -18.26 -3.19 -16.77
C ALA A 229 -16.91 -3.31 -17.52
N LEU A 230 -16.33 -2.20 -17.98
CA LEU A 230 -15.03 -2.20 -18.64
C LEU A 230 -13.88 -2.33 -17.65
N GLU A 231 -14.02 -1.73 -16.47
CA GLU A 231 -13.08 -1.90 -15.37
C GLU A 231 -12.99 -3.36 -14.91
N ASP A 232 -14.13 -3.99 -14.63
CA ASP A 232 -14.21 -5.40 -14.24
C ASP A 232 -13.63 -6.30 -15.34
N ALA A 233 -13.96 -6.02 -16.61
CA ALA A 233 -13.39 -6.74 -17.75
C ALA A 233 -11.85 -6.66 -17.82
N LEU A 234 -11.28 -5.48 -17.59
CA LEU A 234 -9.82 -5.30 -17.59
C LEU A 234 -9.16 -5.98 -16.38
N ARG A 235 -9.81 -5.94 -15.21
CA ARG A 235 -9.34 -6.61 -13.99
C ARG A 235 -9.38 -8.14 -14.13
N ASP A 236 -10.43 -8.67 -14.75
CA ASP A 236 -10.57 -10.10 -15.05
C ASP A 236 -9.57 -10.56 -16.13
N ALA A 237 -9.37 -9.74 -17.16
CA ALA A 237 -8.42 -10.03 -18.22
C ALA A 237 -6.98 -10.01 -17.70
N PHE A 238 -6.65 -9.05 -16.84
CA PHE A 238 -5.29 -8.76 -16.37
C PHE A 238 -5.23 -8.48 -14.86
N PRO A 239 -5.40 -9.49 -13.99
CA PRO A 239 -5.47 -9.30 -12.54
C PRO A 239 -4.17 -8.78 -11.91
N HIS A 240 -3.07 -8.83 -12.64
CA HIS A 240 -1.75 -8.33 -12.22
C HIS A 240 -1.43 -6.92 -12.74
N ALA A 241 -2.31 -6.32 -13.55
CA ALA A 241 -2.09 -4.99 -14.10
C ALA A 241 -2.36 -3.91 -13.06
N LEU A 242 -1.58 -2.83 -13.10
CA LEU A 242 -1.94 -1.59 -12.44
C LEU A 242 -3.19 -1.03 -13.11
N PHE A 243 -4.14 -0.51 -12.34
CA PHE A 243 -5.34 0.12 -12.88
C PHE A 243 -5.30 1.63 -12.61
N ALA A 244 -5.62 2.44 -13.60
CA ALA A 244 -5.73 3.88 -13.48
C ALA A 244 -7.01 4.38 -14.14
N ASN A 245 -7.73 5.28 -13.49
CA ASN A 245 -8.87 5.93 -14.12
C ASN A 245 -8.40 6.89 -15.20
N ASP A 246 -9.14 6.99 -16.31
CA ASP A 246 -8.84 7.94 -17.37
C ASP A 246 -9.05 9.36 -16.87
N PHE A 247 -7.95 10.10 -16.77
CA PHE A 247 -7.94 11.46 -16.28
C PHE A 247 -8.73 12.43 -17.17
N ALA A 248 -8.80 12.18 -18.48
CA ALA A 248 -9.57 13.01 -19.40
C ALA A 248 -11.07 12.90 -19.11
N HIS A 249 -11.59 11.67 -19.07
CA HIS A 249 -13.00 11.41 -18.73
C HIS A 249 -13.35 11.85 -17.30
N ALA A 250 -12.48 11.58 -16.32
CA ALA A 250 -12.66 12.06 -14.95
C ALA A 250 -12.70 13.60 -14.88
N SER A 251 -11.92 14.28 -15.71
CA SER A 251 -11.93 15.74 -15.82
C SER A 251 -13.22 16.25 -16.44
N ASP A 252 -13.73 15.59 -17.48
CA ASP A 252 -15.00 15.94 -18.12
C ASP A 252 -16.19 15.75 -17.15
N HIS A 253 -16.25 14.63 -16.43
CA HIS A 253 -17.27 14.42 -15.39
C HIS A 253 -17.20 15.44 -14.25
N LEU A 254 -15.99 15.85 -13.85
CA LEU A 254 -15.81 16.90 -12.86
C LEU A 254 -16.27 18.27 -13.39
N HIS A 255 -16.05 18.53 -14.67
CA HIS A 255 -16.53 19.73 -15.35
C HIS A 255 -18.07 19.76 -15.42
N ASP A 256 -18.70 18.65 -15.80
CA ASP A 256 -20.16 18.50 -15.81
C ASP A 256 -20.76 18.68 -14.42
N CYS A 257 -20.13 18.11 -13.38
CA CYS A 257 -20.52 18.34 -11.99
C CYS A 257 -20.46 19.83 -11.61
N CYS A 258 -19.40 20.53 -12.02
CA CYS A 258 -19.26 21.98 -11.76
C CYS A 258 -20.35 22.80 -12.47
N HIS A 259 -20.74 22.42 -13.69
CA HIS A 259 -21.84 23.05 -14.41
C HIS A 259 -23.21 22.76 -13.80
N ALA A 260 -23.45 21.52 -13.34
CA ALA A 260 -24.69 21.15 -12.65
C ALA A 260 -24.90 21.92 -11.33
N LEU A 261 -23.80 22.39 -10.71
CA LEU A 261 -23.82 23.25 -9.52
C LEU A 261 -24.13 24.74 -9.82
N GLY A 262 -24.43 25.09 -11.07
CA GLY A 262 -24.83 26.45 -11.47
C GLY A 262 -23.67 27.45 -11.54
N LEU A 263 -22.43 26.98 -11.64
CA LEU A 263 -21.26 27.84 -11.82
C LEU A 263 -21.20 28.38 -13.26
N ASP A 264 -20.85 29.65 -13.41
CA ASP A 264 -20.48 30.19 -14.73
C ASP A 264 -19.20 29.53 -15.24
N GLN A 265 -18.99 29.55 -16.56
CA GLN A 265 -17.90 28.81 -17.20
C GLN A 265 -16.49 29.18 -16.68
N PRO A 266 -16.16 30.47 -16.46
CA PRO A 266 -14.88 30.84 -15.84
C PRO A 266 -14.72 30.36 -14.39
N ALA A 267 -15.79 30.37 -13.58
CA ALA A 267 -15.74 29.89 -12.20
C ALA A 267 -15.67 28.35 -12.13
N ALA A 268 -16.36 27.64 -13.02
CA ALA A 268 -16.29 26.18 -13.15
C ALA A 268 -14.86 25.74 -13.48
N GLU A 269 -14.22 26.35 -14.48
CA GLU A 269 -12.83 26.07 -14.84
C GLU A 269 -11.83 26.34 -13.70
N LYS A 270 -12.03 27.43 -12.95
CA LYS A 270 -11.18 27.79 -11.81
C LYS A 270 -11.36 26.81 -10.64
N LYS A 271 -12.59 26.37 -10.37
CA LYS A 271 -12.91 25.41 -9.30
C LYS A 271 -12.40 24.02 -9.67
N MET A 272 -12.57 23.60 -10.92
CA MET A 272 -12.02 22.36 -11.48
C MET A 272 -10.50 22.32 -11.36
N LYS A 273 -9.78 23.39 -11.77
CA LYS A 273 -8.31 23.47 -11.61
C LYS A 273 -7.88 23.35 -10.15
N LYS A 274 -8.60 23.97 -9.22
CA LYS A 274 -8.32 23.84 -7.78
C LYS A 274 -8.56 22.41 -7.28
N LEU A 275 -9.65 21.76 -7.69
CA LEU A 275 -9.96 20.38 -7.32
C LEU A 275 -8.95 19.39 -7.92
N ILE A 276 -8.52 19.60 -9.16
CA ILE A 276 -7.47 18.80 -9.81
C ILE A 276 -6.13 18.98 -9.10
N VAL A 277 -5.74 20.19 -8.69
CA VAL A 277 -4.49 20.39 -7.93
C VAL A 277 -4.60 19.77 -6.54
N LEU A 278 -5.77 19.85 -5.90
CA LEU A 278 -6.01 19.21 -4.61
C LEU A 278 -5.92 17.69 -4.74
N ALA A 279 -6.56 17.11 -5.76
CA ALA A 279 -6.53 15.69 -6.11
C ALA A 279 -5.13 15.24 -6.53
N ALA A 280 -4.36 16.02 -7.30
CA ALA A 280 -2.99 15.72 -7.68
C ALA A 280 -2.03 15.76 -6.48
N ALA A 281 -2.27 16.66 -5.52
CA ALA A 281 -1.56 16.68 -4.24
C ALA A 281 -1.92 15.46 -3.37
N THR A 282 -3.17 14.98 -3.42
CA THR A 282 -3.57 13.72 -2.78
C THR A 282 -3.02 12.50 -3.52
N VAL A 283 -2.92 12.55 -4.85
CA VAL A 283 -2.48 11.46 -5.72
C VAL A 283 -0.95 11.30 -5.72
N SER A 284 -0.19 12.38 -5.54
CA SER A 284 1.26 12.29 -5.26
C SER A 284 1.54 11.65 -3.89
N CYS A 285 0.58 11.70 -2.95
CA CYS A 285 0.59 10.93 -1.71
C CYS A 285 0.05 9.50 -1.89
N LEU A 286 -0.79 9.23 -2.91
CA LEU A 286 -1.33 7.89 -3.20
C LEU A 286 -0.43 7.04 -4.11
N PHE A 287 0.43 7.61 -4.97
CA PHE A 287 1.33 6.80 -5.82
C PHE A 287 2.53 6.22 -5.08
N THR A 288 2.92 6.80 -3.94
CA THR A 288 3.76 6.10 -2.94
C THR A 288 2.96 5.05 -2.16
N GLY A 289 1.63 5.13 -2.16
CA GLY A 289 0.71 4.22 -1.44
C GLY A 289 0.19 3.02 -2.24
N LEU A 290 0.06 3.10 -3.57
CA LEU A 290 -0.60 2.09 -4.41
C LEU A 290 0.28 0.92 -4.86
N ALA A 291 1.60 0.98 -4.67
CA ALA A 291 2.47 -0.18 -4.85
C ALA A 291 2.25 -1.27 -3.76
N GLY A 292 1.56 -0.94 -2.66
CA GLY A 292 1.35 -1.84 -1.52
C GLY A 292 0.01 -2.59 -1.48
N ASN A 293 -0.98 -2.24 -2.30
CA ASN A 293 -2.36 -2.76 -2.14
C ASN A 293 -2.80 -3.80 -3.19
N ALA A 294 -1.92 -4.29 -4.05
CA ALA A 294 -2.29 -5.30 -5.06
C ALA A 294 -2.13 -6.77 -4.57
N TYR A 295 -1.45 -7.00 -3.45
CA TYR A 295 -1.35 -8.29 -2.76
C TYR A 295 -1.19 -7.99 -1.27
N GLY A 296 -1.73 -8.81 -0.36
CA GLY A 296 -1.67 -8.59 1.09
C GLY A 296 -0.24 -8.54 1.67
N GLY A 297 0.48 -7.46 1.43
CA GLY A 297 1.79 -7.16 1.99
C GLY A 297 1.70 -5.99 2.97
N SER A 298 2.56 -5.99 3.99
CA SER A 298 2.68 -4.85 4.90
C SER A 298 3.27 -3.63 4.20
N ARG A 299 2.81 -2.45 4.61
CA ARG A 299 3.55 -1.22 4.45
C ARG A 299 4.61 -1.13 5.55
N ASN A 300 5.87 -1.02 5.17
CA ASN A 300 6.98 -0.93 6.10
C ASN A 300 7.30 0.55 6.34
N VAL A 301 7.13 1.02 7.57
CA VAL A 301 7.30 2.43 7.94
C VAL A 301 8.39 2.55 9.00
N MET A 302 9.25 3.56 8.85
CA MET A 302 10.23 3.98 9.84
C MET A 302 9.98 5.42 10.26
N ASN A 303 9.82 5.65 11.56
CA ASN A 303 9.92 6.99 12.12
C ASN A 303 11.27 7.19 12.83
N ILE A 304 11.88 8.36 12.60
CA ILE A 304 13.06 8.79 13.36
C ILE A 304 12.55 9.82 14.37
N VAL A 305 12.47 9.43 15.63
CA VAL A 305 11.91 10.26 16.71
C VAL A 305 12.96 10.45 17.79
N ASN A 306 13.39 11.70 17.98
CA ASN A 306 14.32 12.08 19.02
C ASN A 306 13.55 12.78 20.13
N PHE A 307 13.93 12.56 21.38
CA PHE A 307 13.25 13.16 22.53
C PHE A 307 14.27 13.92 23.39
N VAL A 308 13.92 15.15 23.73
CA VAL A 308 14.88 16.16 24.19
C VAL A 308 14.48 16.66 25.57
N ARG A 309 15.31 16.34 26.57
CA ARG A 309 15.20 16.85 27.94
C ARG A 309 16.00 18.14 28.12
N GLY A 310 15.52 19.03 29.00
CA GLY A 310 16.22 20.26 29.35
C GLY A 310 17.22 20.09 30.50
N VAL A 311 17.07 19.04 31.32
CA VAL A 311 17.90 18.76 32.49
C VAL A 311 18.18 17.26 32.63
N GLU A 312 19.37 16.91 33.14
CA GLU A 312 19.74 15.53 33.51
C GLU A 312 20.36 15.52 34.92
N PRO A 313 19.53 15.41 35.98
CA PRO A 313 19.99 15.48 37.36
C PRO A 313 20.85 14.28 37.80
N ARG A 314 20.86 13.16 37.06
CA ARG A 314 21.82 12.05 37.31
C ARG A 314 23.26 12.46 36.98
N ASN A 315 23.42 13.36 36.00
CA ASN A 315 24.70 13.91 35.58
C ASN A 315 24.52 15.35 35.11
N PRO A 316 24.52 16.34 36.03
CA PRO A 316 24.27 17.74 35.70
C PRO A 316 25.27 18.37 34.73
N ALA A 317 26.46 17.76 34.57
CA ALA A 317 27.49 18.20 33.65
C ALA A 317 27.35 17.61 32.22
N LEU A 318 26.35 16.75 31.99
CA LEU A 318 26.15 16.12 30.69
C LEU A 318 25.76 17.17 29.63
N ASP A 319 26.39 17.08 28.47
CA ASP A 319 26.04 17.90 27.32
C ASP A 319 24.76 17.38 26.67
N LEU A 320 23.66 18.12 26.90
CA LEU A 320 22.33 17.84 26.35
C LEU A 320 22.10 18.45 24.96
N VAL A 321 23.04 19.26 24.47
CA VAL A 321 22.92 20.00 23.20
C VAL A 321 23.59 19.24 22.07
N LYS A 322 24.81 18.72 22.29
CA LYS A 322 25.58 17.96 21.29
C LYS A 322 24.82 16.76 20.72
N PRO A 323 24.12 15.92 21.52
CA PRO A 323 23.34 14.81 20.98
C PRO A 323 22.32 15.28 19.95
N LEU A 324 21.50 16.27 20.29
CA LEU A 324 20.49 16.83 19.41
C LEU A 324 21.11 17.37 18.11
N ALA A 325 22.21 18.10 18.22
CA ALA A 325 22.92 18.66 17.06
C ALA A 325 23.41 17.56 16.10
N GLU A 326 23.99 16.48 16.63
CA GLU A 326 24.51 15.39 15.81
C GLU A 326 23.39 14.51 15.22
N GLU A 327 22.29 14.30 15.93
CA GLU A 327 21.11 13.63 15.37
C GLU A 327 20.49 14.44 14.21
N ILE A 328 20.34 15.76 14.36
CA ILE A 328 19.86 16.66 13.31
C ILE A 328 20.79 16.60 12.10
N LYS A 329 22.11 16.62 12.33
CA LYS A 329 23.14 16.54 11.29
C LYS A 329 23.07 15.21 10.53
N LEU A 330 22.86 14.09 11.22
CA LEU A 330 22.68 12.78 10.60
C LEU A 330 21.44 12.76 9.69
N ASN A 331 20.29 13.22 10.17
CA ASN A 331 19.06 13.27 9.37
C ASN A 331 19.20 14.19 8.15
N THR A 332 19.81 15.36 8.35
CA THR A 332 20.07 16.35 7.28
C THR A 332 20.99 15.78 6.21
N LYS A 333 22.06 15.08 6.60
CA LYS A 333 23.02 14.46 5.68
C LYS A 333 22.34 13.53 4.66
N TYR A 334 21.32 12.79 5.08
CA TYR A 334 20.60 11.82 4.24
C TYR A 334 19.22 12.30 3.76
N GLY A 335 18.84 13.54 4.08
CA GLY A 335 17.53 14.11 3.71
C GLY A 335 16.34 13.30 4.23
N LEU A 336 16.46 12.75 5.44
CA LEU A 336 15.44 11.89 6.06
C LEU A 336 14.43 12.75 6.85
N PRO A 337 13.11 12.51 6.69
CA PRO A 337 12.11 13.06 7.59
C PRO A 337 12.32 12.58 9.03
N ASN A 338 12.06 13.45 10.00
CA ASN A 338 12.24 13.14 11.42
C ASN A 338 11.26 13.93 12.31
N THR A 339 11.10 13.48 13.55
CA THR A 339 10.30 14.14 14.58
C THR A 339 11.18 14.43 15.79
N ILE A 340 11.10 15.64 16.34
CA ILE A 340 11.79 16.06 17.56
C ILE A 340 10.74 16.38 18.63
N LEU A 341 10.70 15.58 19.69
CA LEU A 341 9.80 15.75 20.83
C LEU A 341 10.53 16.52 21.93
N LEU A 342 10.03 17.71 22.28
CA LEU A 342 10.68 18.60 23.25
C LEU A 342 9.95 18.55 24.59
N GLN A 343 10.72 18.33 25.68
CA GLN A 343 10.22 18.49 27.04
C GLN A 343 9.97 19.97 27.37
N TYR A 344 9.13 20.23 28.37
CA TYR A 344 8.79 21.60 28.78
C TYR A 344 10.02 22.47 29.08
N ASP A 345 10.96 21.96 29.86
CA ASP A 345 12.19 22.66 30.23
C ASP A 345 13.20 22.78 29.07
N ALA A 346 13.22 21.82 28.15
CA ALA A 346 13.97 21.93 26.90
C ALA A 346 13.51 23.14 26.06
N MET A 347 12.20 23.42 26.03
CA MET A 347 11.65 24.61 25.36
C MET A 347 11.97 25.94 26.06
N LEU A 348 12.39 25.91 27.33
CA LEU A 348 12.86 27.08 28.07
C LEU A 348 14.34 27.39 27.80
N ARG A 349 15.11 26.43 27.30
CA ARG A 349 16.54 26.54 27.05
C ARG A 349 16.84 27.13 25.68
N ALA A 350 17.48 28.31 25.66
CA ALA A 350 17.79 29.02 24.43
C ALA A 350 18.76 28.24 23.52
N ASP A 351 19.75 27.58 24.10
CA ASP A 351 20.76 26.78 23.38
C ASP A 351 20.16 25.55 22.70
N ILE A 352 19.30 24.80 23.40
CA ILE A 352 18.55 23.67 22.82
C ILE A 352 17.64 24.16 21.69
N MET A 353 16.91 25.26 21.91
CA MET A 353 15.99 25.80 20.90
C MET A 353 16.71 26.38 19.68
N GLU A 354 17.90 26.95 19.84
CA GLU A 354 18.75 27.38 18.73
C GLU A 354 19.16 26.19 17.87
N ILE A 355 19.66 25.12 18.49
CA ILE A 355 20.04 23.90 17.78
C ILE A 355 18.83 23.22 17.13
N ALA A 356 17.70 23.09 17.84
CA ALA A 356 16.49 22.49 17.29
C ALA A 356 16.04 23.17 16.00
N ARG A 357 16.16 24.52 15.90
CA ARG A 357 15.79 25.31 14.71
C ARG A 357 16.73 25.12 13.52
N THR A 358 17.91 24.54 13.71
CA THR A 358 18.82 24.23 12.58
C THR A 358 18.34 23.03 11.74
N ALA A 359 17.38 22.26 12.23
CA ALA A 359 16.78 21.16 11.49
C ALA A 359 16.03 21.65 10.23
N GLN A 360 15.96 20.78 9.21
CA GLN A 360 15.29 21.08 7.94
C GLN A 360 13.78 21.20 8.13
N GLN A 361 13.27 22.42 8.22
CA GLN A 361 11.89 22.72 8.60
C GLN A 361 10.81 22.06 7.72
N ASP A 362 11.11 21.78 6.45
CA ASP A 362 10.20 21.09 5.52
C ASP A 362 10.12 19.57 5.76
N ARG A 363 11.07 19.01 6.54
CA ARG A 363 11.22 17.57 6.80
C ARG A 363 11.12 17.20 8.27
N THR A 364 11.24 18.17 9.16
CA THR A 364 11.21 17.96 10.61
C THR A 364 9.85 18.33 11.18
N GLU A 365 9.26 17.42 11.94
CA GLU A 365 8.15 17.70 12.84
C GLU A 365 8.69 18.07 14.23
N TYR A 366 8.05 19.05 14.88
CA TYR A 366 8.23 19.27 16.32
C TYR A 366 6.98 18.79 17.07
N GLY A 367 7.19 18.08 18.16
CA GLY A 367 6.15 17.63 19.08
C GLY A 367 6.58 17.79 20.53
N VAL A 368 5.83 17.18 21.45
CA VAL A 368 6.10 17.29 22.89
C VAL A 368 6.55 15.96 23.49
N TRP A 369 7.57 16.02 24.34
CA TRP A 369 7.98 14.91 25.21
C TRP A 369 7.44 15.15 26.62
N ILE A 370 6.60 14.25 27.10
CA ILE A 370 5.78 14.46 28.31
C ILE A 370 6.34 13.63 29.47
N GLU A 371 7.40 14.16 30.05
CA GLU A 371 7.80 13.84 31.42
C GLU A 371 7.75 15.12 32.24
N ILE A 372 7.17 15.03 33.43
CA ILE A 372 6.80 16.18 34.23
C ILE A 372 8.02 16.72 34.97
N VAL A 373 8.23 18.02 34.84
CA VAL A 373 9.38 18.76 35.38
C VAL A 373 8.91 19.86 36.32
N ARG A 374 9.75 20.18 37.31
CA ARG A 374 9.48 21.22 38.30
C ARG A 374 9.02 22.55 37.68
N PRO A 375 9.69 23.09 36.62
CA PRO A 375 9.25 24.34 36.01
C PRO A 375 7.83 24.30 35.44
N LEU A 376 7.36 23.13 34.97
CA LEU A 376 5.98 22.98 34.46
C LEU A 376 4.98 22.97 35.61
N VAL A 377 5.28 22.20 36.65
CA VAL A 377 4.40 22.00 37.82
C VAL A 377 4.20 23.30 38.59
N GLU A 378 5.29 24.02 38.88
CA GLU A 378 5.22 25.29 39.60
C GLU A 378 4.52 26.38 38.77
N ARG A 379 4.67 26.35 37.44
CA ARG A 379 4.02 27.31 36.54
C ARG A 379 2.50 27.24 36.59
N VAL A 380 1.93 26.07 36.86
CA VAL A 380 0.49 25.87 37.01
C VAL A 380 0.02 25.91 38.48
N GLY A 381 0.90 26.33 39.39
CA GLY A 381 0.58 26.51 40.81
C GLY A 381 0.49 25.21 41.61
N ILE A 382 1.09 24.11 41.13
CA ILE A 382 1.18 22.84 41.84
C ILE A 382 2.53 22.76 42.56
N THR A 383 2.58 22.09 43.72
CA THR A 383 3.82 21.84 44.44
C THR A 383 4.61 20.70 43.79
N TRP A 384 5.89 20.93 43.50
CA TRP A 384 6.79 19.87 43.02
C TRP A 384 7.04 18.83 44.12
N ARG A 385 6.89 17.54 43.77
CA ARG A 385 7.01 16.40 44.69
C ARG A 385 8.25 15.54 44.46
N GLY A 386 9.19 16.00 43.64
CA GLY A 386 10.42 15.27 43.34
C GLY A 386 11.48 15.46 44.41
N ARG A 387 12.53 14.64 44.34
CA ARG A 387 13.65 14.69 45.28
C ARG A 387 14.34 16.06 45.31
N GLU A 388 14.94 16.41 46.44
CA GLU A 388 15.69 17.67 46.59
C GLU A 388 16.85 17.74 45.59
N GLY A 389 16.97 18.85 44.86
CA GLY A 389 17.93 19.00 43.75
C GLY A 389 17.49 18.41 42.40
N TRP A 390 16.37 17.67 42.36
CA TRP A 390 15.85 17.06 41.13
C TRP A 390 14.74 17.93 40.53
N ALA A 391 15.04 18.61 39.41
CA ALA A 391 14.06 19.38 38.64
C ALA A 391 13.25 18.52 37.64
N TRP A 392 13.70 17.29 37.42
CA TRP A 392 13.02 16.18 36.76
C TRP A 392 13.34 14.92 37.56
N ASP A 393 12.40 13.99 37.69
CA ASP A 393 12.59 12.73 38.42
C ASP A 393 11.97 11.58 37.60
N TRP A 394 12.71 10.49 37.41
CA TRP A 394 12.27 9.37 36.56
C TRP A 394 11.23 8.46 37.23
N HIS A 395 10.93 8.66 38.52
CA HIS A 395 9.86 7.93 39.20
C HIS A 395 8.48 8.44 38.78
N ILE A 396 7.46 7.58 38.87
CA ILE A 396 6.08 7.94 38.48
C ILE A 396 5.59 9.21 39.16
N ASN A 397 5.70 9.24 40.48
CA ASN A 397 5.50 10.44 41.26
C ASN A 397 6.87 11.09 41.51
N PRO A 398 7.15 12.30 41.00
CA PRO A 398 6.25 13.23 40.27
C PRO A 398 6.36 13.19 38.74
N GLY A 399 7.17 12.31 38.15
CA GLY A 399 7.67 12.43 36.77
C GLY A 399 6.65 12.18 35.66
N PHE A 400 5.45 11.69 35.97
CA PHE A 400 4.46 11.30 34.98
C PHE A 400 3.06 11.81 35.32
N LEU A 401 2.22 12.00 34.30
CA LEU A 401 0.88 12.60 34.42
C LEU A 401 -0.03 11.87 35.40
N MET A 402 -0.01 10.53 35.42
CA MET A 402 -0.85 9.75 36.33
C MET A 402 -0.55 9.95 37.82
N SER A 403 0.56 10.60 38.18
CA SER A 403 0.84 11.02 39.55
C SER A 403 0.08 12.28 40.01
N TYR A 404 -0.69 12.90 39.11
CA TYR A 404 -1.53 14.06 39.37
C TYR A 404 -3.01 13.71 39.19
N THR A 405 -3.91 14.48 39.81
CA THR A 405 -5.35 14.38 39.57
C THR A 405 -5.68 14.72 38.12
N GLN A 406 -6.79 14.23 37.57
CA GLN A 406 -7.20 14.53 36.19
C GLN A 406 -7.20 16.04 35.90
N ALA A 407 -7.79 16.86 36.78
CA ALA A 407 -7.78 18.31 36.64
C ALA A 407 -6.38 18.94 36.65
N GLU A 408 -5.43 18.36 37.39
CA GLU A 408 -4.03 18.77 37.35
C GLU A 408 -3.32 18.30 36.08
N ARG A 409 -3.61 17.08 35.59
CA ARG A 409 -3.11 16.57 34.29
C ARG A 409 -3.50 17.53 33.18
N GLU A 410 -4.76 17.92 33.12
CA GLU A 410 -5.28 18.89 32.14
C GLU A 410 -4.56 20.24 32.22
N LYS A 411 -4.33 20.77 33.44
CA LYS A 411 -3.57 22.03 33.62
C LYS A 411 -2.12 21.93 33.14
N LEU A 412 -1.45 20.83 33.46
CA LEU A 412 -0.07 20.58 33.02
C LEU A 412 0.01 20.49 31.49
N ILE A 413 -0.94 19.78 30.86
CA ILE A 413 -1.04 19.67 29.40
C ILE A 413 -1.32 21.04 28.79
N ASP A 414 -2.25 21.81 29.35
CA ASP A 414 -2.63 23.13 28.86
C ASP A 414 -1.43 24.08 28.83
N GLU A 415 -0.63 24.14 29.91
CA GLU A 415 0.55 24.99 29.98
C GLU A 415 1.66 24.51 29.04
N LEU A 416 1.88 23.20 28.94
CA LEU A 416 2.82 22.62 27.99
C LEU A 416 2.47 23.01 26.55
N PHE A 417 1.20 22.89 26.17
CA PHE A 417 0.73 23.19 24.81
C PHE A 417 0.67 24.70 24.55
N ARG A 418 0.39 25.52 25.59
CA ARG A 418 0.51 26.98 25.51
C ARG A 418 1.95 27.38 25.20
N LEU A 419 2.93 26.85 25.92
CA LEU A 419 4.35 27.13 25.66
C LEU A 419 4.77 26.63 24.28
N PHE A 420 4.36 25.42 23.88
CA PHE A 420 4.67 24.90 22.55
C PHE A 420 4.14 25.84 21.46
N LYS A 421 2.87 26.27 21.54
CA LYS A 421 2.28 27.22 20.59
C LYS A 421 2.97 28.58 20.59
N GLU A 422 3.44 29.04 21.75
CA GLU A 422 4.27 30.26 21.83
C GLU A 422 5.59 30.10 21.06
N LYS A 423 6.24 28.92 21.10
CA LYS A 423 7.52 28.68 20.43
C LYS A 423 7.40 28.37 18.94
N PHE A 424 6.32 27.71 18.51
CA PHE A 424 6.18 27.17 17.15
C PHE A 424 5.00 27.75 16.35
N GLY A 425 4.12 28.55 16.96
CA GLY A 425 2.97 29.17 16.32
C GLY A 425 1.77 28.23 16.09
N CYS A 426 1.92 26.93 16.34
CA CYS A 426 0.87 25.91 16.23
C CYS A 426 0.89 24.98 17.46
N TYR A 427 -0.18 24.20 17.66
CA TYR A 427 -0.19 23.14 18.66
C TYR A 427 0.56 21.90 18.13
N PRO A 428 1.15 21.06 19.01
CA PRO A 428 1.89 19.88 18.57
C PRO A 428 0.93 18.85 17.97
N LYS A 429 1.35 18.21 16.88
CA LYS A 429 0.60 17.10 16.26
C LYS A 429 0.94 15.73 16.85
N SER A 430 2.13 15.59 17.44
CA SER A 430 2.58 14.37 18.09
C SER A 430 3.00 14.63 19.52
N ALA A 431 2.70 13.66 20.38
CA ALA A 431 3.09 13.67 21.78
C ALA A 431 3.66 12.30 22.17
N GLY A 432 4.71 12.28 22.97
CA GLY A 432 5.33 11.03 23.41
C GLY A 432 5.78 11.09 24.86
N ALA A 433 5.81 9.94 25.51
CA ALA A 433 6.47 9.73 26.79
C ALA A 433 6.76 8.25 26.95
N TRP A 434 7.60 7.86 27.90
CA TRP A 434 7.73 6.43 28.19
C TRP A 434 6.43 5.79 28.66
N LEU A 435 5.63 6.53 29.42
CA LEU A 435 4.32 6.12 29.90
C LEU A 435 3.34 7.29 29.81
N LEU A 436 2.16 7.03 29.24
CA LEU A 436 1.02 7.94 29.18
C LEU A 436 -0.21 7.24 29.78
N ASP A 437 -1.27 7.99 30.03
CA ASP A 437 -2.56 7.49 30.53
C ASP A 437 -3.70 7.85 29.56
N ALA A 438 -4.77 7.06 29.56
CA ALA A 438 -5.87 7.18 28.62
C ALA A 438 -6.61 8.51 28.75
N HIS A 439 -6.83 8.98 29.97
CA HIS A 439 -7.47 10.28 30.21
C HIS A 439 -6.67 11.42 29.56
N SER A 440 -5.36 11.47 29.81
CA SER A 440 -4.49 12.49 29.24
C SER A 440 -4.41 12.43 27.71
N MET A 441 -4.32 11.23 27.13
CA MET A 441 -4.35 11.05 25.67
C MET A 441 -5.67 11.53 25.07
N ASP A 442 -6.81 11.16 25.65
CA ASP A 442 -8.14 11.56 25.20
C ASP A 442 -8.32 13.09 25.28
N TYR A 443 -7.86 13.70 26.37
CA TYR A 443 -7.88 15.16 26.53
C TYR A 443 -7.04 15.88 25.47
N MET A 444 -5.80 15.43 25.24
CA MET A 444 -4.90 15.97 24.22
C MET A 444 -5.51 15.85 22.81
N GLN A 445 -6.10 14.69 22.49
CA GLN A 445 -6.76 14.45 21.21
C GLN A 445 -7.97 15.38 21.03
N ARG A 446 -8.89 15.41 21.99
CA ARG A 446 -10.15 16.18 21.85
C ARG A 446 -9.94 17.69 21.85
N LYS A 447 -9.04 18.21 22.69
CA LYS A 447 -8.84 19.65 22.87
C LYS A 447 -7.86 20.25 21.87
N TYR A 448 -6.81 19.50 21.53
CA TYR A 448 -5.68 20.02 20.74
C TYR A 448 -5.47 19.31 19.41
N ASP A 449 -6.28 18.30 19.08
CA ASP A 449 -6.21 17.57 17.82
C ASP A 449 -4.85 16.88 17.59
N VAL A 450 -4.24 16.38 18.69
CA VAL A 450 -3.05 15.53 18.61
C VAL A 450 -3.37 14.31 17.75
N LYS A 451 -2.54 14.08 16.74
CA LYS A 451 -2.73 13.06 15.70
C LYS A 451 -2.18 11.71 16.09
N GLY A 452 -1.07 11.67 16.84
CA GLY A 452 -0.44 10.41 17.21
C GLY A 452 0.31 10.50 18.54
N PHE A 453 0.40 9.35 19.19
CA PHE A 453 1.13 9.18 20.45
C PHE A 453 2.23 8.13 20.32
N CYS A 454 3.31 8.26 21.08
CA CYS A 454 4.29 7.18 21.18
C CYS A 454 4.61 6.87 22.64
N ILE A 455 4.65 5.57 22.97
CA ILE A 455 4.88 5.05 24.32
C ILE A 455 5.98 4.00 24.31
N CYS A 456 6.47 3.63 25.49
CA CYS A 456 7.45 2.57 25.62
C CYS A 456 6.93 1.25 24.99
N ARG A 457 7.86 0.49 24.45
CA ARG A 457 7.70 -0.95 24.17
C ARG A 457 7.28 -1.71 25.44
N GLU A 458 6.91 -2.97 25.26
CA GLU A 458 6.67 -3.86 26.40
C GLU A 458 7.93 -3.95 27.26
N GLN A 459 7.76 -3.76 28.56
CA GLN A 459 8.86 -3.71 29.50
C GLN A 459 8.36 -4.10 30.89
N ASP A 460 9.11 -5.01 31.53
CA ASP A 460 8.83 -5.47 32.89
C ASP A 460 9.78 -4.78 33.87
N ASN A 461 9.44 -3.56 34.28
CA ASN A 461 10.07 -2.87 35.41
C ASN A 461 11.59 -2.61 35.26
N THR A 462 12.08 -2.38 34.03
CA THR A 462 13.46 -1.86 33.83
C THR A 462 13.62 -0.46 34.43
N ASP A 463 12.53 0.31 34.42
CA ASP A 463 12.42 1.66 35.00
C ASP A 463 11.33 1.69 36.08
N ALA A 464 10.80 2.88 36.37
CA ALA A 464 9.68 3.09 37.28
C ALA A 464 8.31 2.63 36.72
N TYR A 465 8.26 1.96 35.57
CA TYR A 465 7.01 1.51 34.96
C TYR A 465 7.11 0.14 34.31
N GLY A 466 5.97 -0.55 34.25
CA GLY A 466 5.75 -1.74 33.47
C GLY A 466 4.59 -1.59 32.51
N LEU A 467 4.76 -2.08 31.29
CA LEU A 467 3.72 -2.19 30.25
C LEU A 467 3.60 -3.65 29.84
N ARG A 468 2.44 -4.26 30.05
CA ARG A 468 2.21 -5.66 29.68
C ARG A 468 0.85 -5.94 29.06
N GLY A 469 0.82 -6.41 27.83
CA GLY A 469 -0.42 -6.93 27.24
C GLY A 469 -0.98 -6.15 26.06
N GLY A 470 -0.40 -4.98 25.73
CA GLY A 470 -0.85 -4.19 24.59
C GLY A 470 -0.35 -4.75 23.27
N TYR A 471 -0.58 -4.06 22.16
CA TYR A 471 0.07 -4.44 20.91
C TYR A 471 1.59 -4.54 21.10
N PHE A 472 2.19 -5.64 20.67
CA PHE A 472 3.64 -5.87 20.83
C PHE A 472 4.44 -4.81 20.08
N ASN A 473 4.05 -4.54 18.84
CA ASN A 473 4.52 -3.44 18.02
C ASN A 473 3.45 -3.08 16.97
N GLY A 474 3.64 -1.99 16.23
CA GLY A 474 2.65 -1.46 15.29
C GLY A 474 1.95 -0.21 15.84
N ALA A 475 0.75 0.03 15.34
CA ALA A 475 -0.09 1.16 15.72
C ALA A 475 -1.50 0.71 16.12
N TYR A 476 -2.13 1.39 17.06
CA TYR A 476 -3.52 1.12 17.42
C TYR A 476 -4.19 2.38 17.99
N TYR A 477 -5.49 2.54 17.74
CA TYR A 477 -6.34 3.44 18.48
C TYR A 477 -6.57 2.85 19.88
N PRO A 478 -6.12 3.53 20.94
CA PRO A 478 -6.27 3.02 22.29
C PRO A 478 -7.70 3.23 22.81
N SER A 479 -8.12 2.41 23.78
CA SER A 479 -9.36 2.62 24.51
C SER A 479 -9.27 3.84 25.41
N LYS A 480 -10.36 4.60 25.52
CA LYS A 480 -10.52 5.71 26.49
C LYS A 480 -10.42 5.26 27.94
N LYS A 481 -10.57 3.95 28.22
CA LYS A 481 -10.45 3.38 29.57
C LYS A 481 -9.08 2.79 29.86
N ASN A 482 -8.31 2.42 28.84
CA ASN A 482 -6.99 1.83 29.00
C ASN A 482 -6.13 2.05 27.77
N MET A 483 -5.09 2.87 27.93
CA MET A 483 -4.27 3.31 26.81
C MET A 483 -3.46 2.19 26.16
N LEU A 484 -3.24 1.09 26.89
CA LEU A 484 -2.49 -0.06 26.40
C LEU A 484 -3.37 -1.03 25.60
N SER A 485 -4.69 -1.01 25.83
CA SER A 485 -5.65 -1.82 25.10
C SER A 485 -6.03 -1.12 23.79
N ALA A 486 -5.96 -1.85 22.67
CA ALA A 486 -6.64 -1.44 21.46
C ALA A 486 -8.15 -1.36 21.71
N ALA A 487 -8.79 -0.30 21.22
CA ALA A 487 -10.24 -0.18 21.28
C ALA A 487 -10.88 -1.24 20.38
N VAL A 488 -11.84 -1.98 20.93
CA VAL A 488 -12.64 -2.97 20.20
C VAL A 488 -13.69 -2.24 19.35
N ASP A 489 -14.33 -1.23 19.94
CA ASP A 489 -15.29 -0.35 19.29
C ASP A 489 -14.74 1.08 19.19
N MET A 490 -14.78 1.66 17.99
CA MET A 490 -14.27 3.01 17.74
C MET A 490 -15.01 4.12 18.50
N ARG A 491 -16.22 3.87 19.01
CA ARG A 491 -16.92 4.81 19.92
C ARG A 491 -16.18 5.00 21.24
N ASN A 492 -15.49 3.94 21.68
CA ASN A 492 -14.68 3.92 22.90
C ASN A 492 -13.21 4.26 22.63
N ALA A 493 -12.83 4.46 21.37
CA ALA A 493 -11.46 4.78 20.99
C ALA A 493 -11.12 6.25 21.22
N ILE A 494 -9.85 6.50 21.56
CA ILE A 494 -9.20 7.79 21.35
C ILE A 494 -8.79 7.82 19.87
N ASN A 495 -9.28 8.81 19.12
CA ASN A 495 -9.10 8.88 17.68
C ASN A 495 -7.73 9.44 17.27
N ALA A 496 -6.67 8.78 17.77
CA ALA A 496 -5.27 9.03 17.47
C ALA A 496 -4.46 7.74 17.78
N PRO A 497 -3.72 7.18 16.81
CA PRO A 497 -2.95 5.97 17.04
C PRO A 497 -1.79 6.16 18.02
N VAL A 498 -1.51 5.09 18.78
CA VAL A 498 -0.34 4.94 19.64
C VAL A 498 0.68 4.03 18.96
N PHE A 499 1.94 4.46 18.94
CA PHE A 499 3.08 3.73 18.38
C PHE A 499 4.04 3.26 19.49
N LYS A 500 4.66 2.08 19.30
CA LYS A 500 5.70 1.58 20.21
C LYS A 500 7.07 2.14 19.86
N MET A 501 7.73 2.75 20.83
CA MET A 501 9.08 3.29 20.62
C MET A 501 10.15 2.20 20.66
N LEU A 502 11.20 2.45 19.89
CA LEU A 502 12.47 1.75 19.81
C LEU A 502 12.27 0.29 19.46
N THR A 503 12.12 0.07 18.15
CA THR A 503 11.66 -1.18 17.52
C THR A 503 12.06 -2.41 18.35
N PRO A 504 11.08 -3.10 18.98
CA PRO A 504 11.37 -4.20 19.89
C PRO A 504 11.75 -5.47 19.12
N ASP A 505 12.64 -6.26 19.71
CA ASP A 505 13.00 -7.58 19.21
C ASP A 505 11.85 -8.59 19.40
N PRO A 506 11.24 -9.12 18.32
CA PRO A 506 10.11 -10.04 18.42
C PRO A 506 10.42 -11.38 19.09
N ILE A 507 11.69 -11.76 19.23
CA ILE A 507 12.12 -12.99 19.91
C ILE A 507 12.43 -12.69 21.37
N TYR A 508 13.31 -11.72 21.64
CA TYR A 508 13.95 -11.57 22.95
C TYR A 508 13.38 -10.46 23.85
N ASN A 509 12.65 -9.48 23.33
CA ASN A 509 12.19 -8.34 24.14
C ASN A 509 11.11 -8.73 25.14
N TYR A 510 10.17 -9.58 24.73
CA TYR A 510 9.15 -10.08 25.64
C TYR A 510 9.74 -11.01 26.70
N ALA A 511 9.38 -10.73 27.95
CA ALA A 511 9.80 -11.49 29.12
C ALA A 511 11.34 -11.63 29.22
N GLU A 512 12.09 -10.57 28.94
CA GLU A 512 13.56 -10.57 28.97
C GLU A 512 14.15 -11.24 30.23
N SER A 513 13.53 -11.01 31.40
CA SER A 513 13.98 -11.58 32.68
C SER A 513 13.86 -13.11 32.82
N ILE A 514 13.09 -13.84 31.98
CA ILE A 514 13.18 -15.32 31.92
C ILE A 514 14.37 -15.79 31.07
N ARG A 515 14.89 -14.94 30.18
CA ARG A 515 15.92 -15.28 29.20
C ARG A 515 17.14 -14.38 29.38
N PRO A 516 17.77 -14.38 30.57
CA PRO A 516 18.87 -13.46 30.83
C PRO A 516 20.06 -13.80 29.93
N ASN A 517 20.40 -12.89 29.03
CA ASN A 517 21.64 -12.90 28.28
C ASN A 517 22.14 -11.45 28.16
N LYS A 518 23.43 -11.21 28.44
CA LYS A 518 24.02 -9.86 28.35
C LYS A 518 23.88 -9.24 26.95
N LYS A 519 23.79 -10.06 25.90
CA LYS A 519 23.53 -9.60 24.53
C LYS A 519 22.06 -9.24 24.28
N THR A 520 21.15 -9.70 25.12
CA THR A 520 19.70 -9.48 25.00
C THR A 520 19.17 -8.55 26.09
N VAL A 521 20.04 -7.74 26.74
CA VAL A 521 19.55 -6.72 27.67
C VAL A 521 18.92 -5.60 26.86
N CYS A 522 17.63 -5.32 27.08
CA CYS A 522 16.83 -4.38 26.30
C CYS A 522 16.96 -4.59 24.77
N PRO A 523 16.62 -5.78 24.25
CA PRO A 523 16.88 -6.15 22.86
C PRO A 523 15.93 -5.38 21.94
N THR A 524 16.46 -4.33 21.32
CA THR A 524 15.75 -3.32 20.53
C THR A 524 16.65 -2.63 19.51
N MET A 525 16.07 -1.77 18.69
CA MET A 525 16.82 -0.81 17.85
C MET A 525 17.31 0.44 18.60
N GLU A 526 17.17 0.53 19.91
CA GLU A 526 17.66 1.70 20.66
C GLU A 526 19.20 1.83 20.58
N PRO A 527 19.74 2.98 20.14
CA PRO A 527 21.17 3.11 19.81
C PRO A 527 22.17 2.83 20.94
N VAL A 528 21.75 2.94 22.19
CA VAL A 528 22.64 2.77 23.36
C VAL A 528 22.74 1.32 23.84
N TRP A 529 21.84 0.45 23.38
CA TRP A 529 21.86 -0.98 23.71
C TRP A 529 22.64 -1.77 22.68
N TYR A 530 23.20 -2.92 23.10
CA TYR A 530 24.05 -3.76 22.26
C TYR A 530 23.38 -4.13 20.91
N SER A 531 22.09 -4.50 20.94
CA SER A 531 21.32 -4.85 19.76
C SER A 531 21.16 -3.70 18.76
N GLY A 532 21.10 -2.45 19.24
CA GLY A 532 21.05 -1.25 18.41
C GLY A 532 22.44 -0.80 17.92
N GLN A 533 23.53 -1.31 18.47
CA GLN A 533 24.91 -1.00 18.06
C GLN A 533 25.48 -2.03 17.09
N ALA A 534 25.14 -3.31 17.27
CA ALA A 534 25.66 -4.39 16.46
C ALA A 534 25.05 -4.36 15.05
N THR A 535 25.87 -4.01 14.05
CA THR A 535 25.42 -3.81 12.67
C THR A 535 24.70 -5.02 12.08
N ASN A 536 25.16 -6.24 12.37
CA ASN A 536 24.52 -7.49 11.94
C ASN A 536 23.13 -7.70 12.56
N ILE A 537 22.89 -7.21 13.77
CA ILE A 537 21.58 -7.26 14.44
C ILE A 537 20.67 -6.17 13.89
N VAL A 538 21.19 -4.96 13.67
CA VAL A 538 20.45 -3.89 12.98
C VAL A 538 20.00 -4.35 11.59
N ASP A 539 20.90 -4.95 10.80
CA ASP A 539 20.55 -5.55 9.51
C ASP A 539 19.47 -6.63 9.63
N TRP A 540 19.50 -7.43 10.70
CA TRP A 540 18.47 -8.43 10.98
C TRP A 540 17.11 -7.77 11.27
N PHE A 541 17.04 -6.70 12.06
CA PHE A 541 15.81 -5.94 12.28
C PHE A 541 15.20 -5.47 10.95
N PHE A 542 15.99 -4.90 10.05
CA PHE A 542 15.48 -4.50 8.74
C PHE A 542 14.98 -5.69 7.92
N ARG A 543 15.69 -6.83 7.92
CA ARG A 543 15.25 -8.03 7.18
C ARG A 543 13.92 -8.57 7.68
N ILE A 544 13.70 -8.65 8.99
CA ILE A 544 12.45 -9.22 9.54
C ILE A 544 11.27 -8.25 9.43
N TYR A 545 11.50 -6.95 9.67
CA TYR A 545 10.43 -5.95 9.62
C TYR A 545 10.07 -5.51 8.19
N THR A 546 10.94 -5.75 7.21
CA THR A 546 10.62 -5.56 5.78
C THR A 546 10.38 -6.88 5.04
N GLY A 547 10.46 -8.00 5.76
CA GLY A 547 10.33 -9.35 5.24
C GLY A 547 8.89 -9.82 5.06
N PRO A 548 8.71 -11.04 4.52
CA PRO A 548 7.39 -11.62 4.29
C PRO A 548 6.68 -11.95 5.62
N GLY A 549 5.35 -11.97 5.60
CA GLY A 549 4.53 -12.38 6.75
C GLY A 549 4.04 -11.23 7.64
N ASN A 550 4.53 -10.02 7.43
CA ASN A 550 4.03 -8.82 8.10
C ASN A 550 2.70 -8.35 7.46
N LEU A 551 1.71 -8.01 8.29
CA LEU A 551 0.35 -7.60 7.93
C LEU A 551 0.14 -6.10 8.13
N ASN A 552 -0.58 -5.46 7.19
CA ASN A 552 -1.01 -4.06 7.22
C ASN A 552 0.13 -3.06 7.47
N LEU A 553 0.46 -2.75 8.73
CA LEU A 553 1.54 -1.86 9.11
C LEU A 553 2.68 -2.63 9.80
N SER A 554 3.85 -2.66 9.16
CA SER A 554 5.10 -3.05 9.81
C SER A 554 5.82 -1.79 10.26
N TYR A 555 5.73 -1.49 11.56
CA TYR A 555 6.21 -0.25 12.14
C TYR A 555 7.59 -0.41 12.78
N MET A 556 8.50 0.48 12.41
CA MET A 556 9.82 0.63 13.02
C MET A 556 9.99 2.07 13.52
N GLN A 557 10.71 2.22 14.62
CA GLN A 557 11.18 3.51 15.11
C GLN A 557 12.62 3.41 15.61
N THR A 558 13.39 4.47 15.37
CA THR A 558 14.68 4.78 16.00
C THR A 558 14.81 6.28 16.30
N GLY A 559 15.94 6.69 16.86
CA GLY A 559 16.23 7.99 17.47
C GLY A 559 16.66 7.76 18.92
N GLN A 560 17.01 8.82 19.65
CA GLN A 560 17.37 8.63 21.06
C GLN A 560 17.09 9.83 21.96
N GLU A 561 17.08 9.58 23.28
CA GLU A 561 17.07 10.65 24.26
C GLU A 561 18.43 11.34 24.30
N ASN A 562 18.44 12.67 24.23
CA ASN A 562 19.68 13.44 24.38
C ASN A 562 20.38 13.19 25.73
N SER A 563 19.63 12.82 26.77
CA SER A 563 20.14 12.51 28.11
C SER A 563 21.03 11.27 28.21
N PHE A 564 21.16 10.46 27.15
CA PHE A 564 22.16 9.39 27.10
C PHE A 564 23.56 9.87 26.70
N GLY A 565 23.68 11.10 26.17
CA GLY A 565 24.95 11.64 25.73
C GLY A 565 25.42 11.07 24.38
N TRP A 566 26.13 11.91 23.61
CA TRP A 566 26.48 11.57 22.23
C TRP A 566 27.42 10.38 22.12
N ASP A 567 28.32 10.21 23.08
CA ASP A 567 29.36 9.18 23.02
C ASP A 567 28.73 7.77 23.03
N ASP A 568 27.64 7.57 23.76
CA ASP A 568 26.88 6.31 23.73
C ASP A 568 25.96 6.20 22.52
N ILE A 569 25.27 7.29 22.15
CA ILE A 569 24.37 7.33 20.98
C ILE A 569 25.11 7.02 19.68
N SER A 570 26.32 7.57 19.54
CA SER A 570 27.16 7.48 18.34
C SER A 570 27.62 6.06 17.99
N LYS A 571 27.55 5.12 18.95
CA LYS A 571 27.93 3.73 18.75
C LYS A 571 26.95 2.97 17.85
N GLY A 572 25.68 3.37 17.82
CA GLY A 572 24.65 2.71 17.02
C GLY A 572 24.01 3.62 15.96
N LEU A 573 23.63 4.84 16.35
CA LEU A 573 22.73 5.67 15.53
C LEU A 573 23.28 6.01 14.13
N PRO A 574 24.57 6.35 13.92
CA PRO A 574 25.09 6.66 12.59
C PRO A 574 24.90 5.52 11.58
N TYR A 575 25.11 4.26 12.01
CA TYR A 575 24.90 3.10 11.15
C TYR A 575 23.42 2.88 10.88
N GLN A 576 22.57 2.99 11.89
CA GLN A 576 21.12 2.86 11.73
C GLN A 576 20.57 3.90 10.73
N ILE A 577 20.96 5.16 10.84
CA ILE A 577 20.54 6.23 9.93
C ILE A 577 21.02 5.97 8.49
N HIS A 578 22.28 5.52 8.33
CA HIS A 578 22.78 5.13 7.02
C HIS A 578 21.94 3.99 6.42
N LYS A 579 21.64 2.96 7.20
CA LYS A 579 20.84 1.82 6.77
C LYS A 579 19.41 2.22 6.40
N ILE A 580 18.78 3.13 7.16
CA ILE A 580 17.46 3.69 6.84
C ILE A 580 17.48 4.37 5.46
N ALA A 581 18.52 5.15 5.18
CA ALA A 581 18.66 5.81 3.88
C ALA A 581 18.82 4.81 2.72
N GLU A 582 19.55 3.70 2.94
CA GLU A 582 19.68 2.62 1.96
C GLU A 582 18.34 1.92 1.69
N GLU A 583 17.64 1.50 2.75
CA GLU A 583 16.35 0.80 2.65
C GLU A 583 15.26 1.67 2.01
N ARG A 584 15.26 2.97 2.32
CA ARG A 584 14.40 3.97 1.67
C ARG A 584 14.72 4.10 0.18
N SER A 585 16.00 4.21 -0.16
CA SER A 585 16.43 4.36 -1.57
C SER A 585 16.15 3.10 -2.39
N ALA A 586 16.09 1.94 -1.73
CA ALA A 586 15.69 0.67 -2.33
C ALA A 586 14.18 0.42 -2.34
N HIS A 587 13.36 1.38 -1.92
CA HIS A 587 11.89 1.28 -1.85
C HIS A 587 11.36 0.14 -0.97
N ARG A 588 12.15 -0.35 -0.01
CA ARG A 588 11.73 -1.38 0.95
C ARG A 588 11.13 -0.80 2.24
N LEU A 589 11.36 0.50 2.47
CA LEU A 589 10.97 1.22 3.66
C LEU A 589 10.49 2.62 3.32
N ILE A 590 9.39 3.05 3.95
CA ILE A 590 8.90 4.42 3.89
C ILE A 590 9.37 5.14 5.16
N VAL A 591 10.01 6.29 5.01
CA VAL A 591 10.54 7.07 6.15
C VAL A 591 9.73 8.35 6.28
N GLU A 592 9.11 8.55 7.45
CA GLU A 592 8.09 9.59 7.66
C GLU A 592 8.28 10.30 8.99
N ARG A 593 7.65 11.47 9.12
CA ARG A 593 7.43 12.10 10.42
C ARG A 593 6.33 11.31 11.14
N MET A 594 6.37 11.31 12.46
CA MET A 594 5.38 10.59 13.27
C MET A 594 3.95 11.05 12.99
N CYS A 595 3.70 12.36 12.83
CA CYS A 595 2.36 12.84 12.47
C CYS A 595 1.89 12.33 11.10
N ASP A 596 2.79 12.18 10.13
CA ASP A 596 2.43 11.72 8.79
C ASP A 596 2.05 10.24 8.81
N THR A 597 2.73 9.44 9.63
CA THR A 597 2.34 8.04 9.89
C THR A 597 0.96 8.00 10.54
N ALA A 598 0.72 8.85 11.55
CA ALA A 598 -0.52 8.88 12.30
C ALA A 598 -1.73 9.30 11.45
N GLU A 599 -1.61 10.43 10.74
CA GLU A 599 -2.66 10.94 9.84
C GLU A 599 -2.99 9.91 8.74
N ARG A 600 -1.99 9.19 8.25
CA ARG A 600 -2.21 8.12 7.26
C ARG A 600 -2.87 6.89 7.84
N PHE A 601 -2.47 6.45 9.02
CA PHE A 601 -3.15 5.35 9.70
C PHE A 601 -4.63 5.69 9.92
N ILE A 602 -4.92 6.95 10.29
CA ILE A 602 -6.28 7.50 10.38
C ILE A 602 -7.03 7.45 9.05
N ALA A 603 -6.37 7.81 7.95
CA ALA A 603 -6.98 7.80 6.63
C ALA A 603 -7.21 6.38 6.08
N ASP A 604 -6.28 5.46 6.34
CA ASP A 604 -6.27 4.11 5.77
C ASP A 604 -7.11 3.12 6.58
N HIS A 605 -7.32 3.37 7.88
CA HIS A 605 -7.96 2.44 8.79
C HIS A 605 -9.05 3.12 9.64
N ALA A 606 -10.31 2.87 9.26
CA ALA A 606 -11.48 3.33 10.02
C ALA A 606 -11.63 2.67 11.41
N GLU A 607 -10.95 1.54 11.63
CA GLU A 607 -10.89 0.80 12.88
C GLU A 607 -9.49 0.20 13.08
N ASN A 608 -9.21 -0.31 14.28
CA ASN A 608 -7.98 -1.07 14.54
C ASN A 608 -7.88 -2.29 13.62
N CYS A 609 -6.81 -2.39 12.82
CA CYS A 609 -6.55 -3.48 11.90
C CYS A 609 -5.54 -4.50 12.47
N PRO A 610 -5.59 -5.78 12.03
CA PRO A 610 -4.60 -6.76 12.45
C PRO A 610 -3.19 -6.46 11.95
N GLN A 611 -2.17 -6.63 12.78
CA GLN A 611 -0.76 -6.37 12.45
C GLN A 611 0.11 -7.50 12.97
N THR A 612 1.15 -7.85 12.22
CA THR A 612 2.06 -8.96 12.58
C THR A 612 3.51 -8.52 12.59
N GLN A 613 4.30 -9.19 13.43
CA GLN A 613 5.77 -9.11 13.40
C GLN A 613 6.31 -10.53 13.33
N VAL A 614 7.01 -10.84 12.23
CA VAL A 614 7.45 -12.20 11.91
C VAL A 614 8.97 -12.28 11.87
N ALA A 615 9.56 -13.06 12.77
CA ALA A 615 10.98 -13.41 12.77
C ALA A 615 11.13 -14.91 12.54
N LEU A 616 11.50 -15.31 11.32
CA LEU A 616 11.76 -16.71 10.94
C LEU A 616 13.25 -17.07 10.99
N GLU A 617 14.09 -16.12 11.38
CA GLU A 617 15.52 -16.27 11.62
C GLU A 617 15.90 -15.58 12.93
N ASP A 618 16.95 -16.07 13.58
CA ASP A 618 17.43 -15.61 14.89
C ASP A 618 18.87 -15.09 14.76
N TRP A 619 19.15 -13.92 15.31
CA TRP A 619 20.51 -13.38 15.34
C TRP A 619 21.34 -13.92 16.51
N GLY A 620 20.70 -14.47 17.55
CA GLY A 620 21.30 -14.87 18.81
C GLY A 620 21.26 -16.38 19.12
N GLY A 621 20.61 -17.19 18.29
CA GLY A 621 20.33 -18.59 18.58
C GLY A 621 19.56 -19.35 17.50
N ASP A 622 18.59 -20.16 17.94
CA ASP A 622 17.72 -21.00 17.09
C ASP A 622 16.28 -20.86 17.58
N ALA A 623 15.72 -19.66 17.37
CA ALA A 623 14.34 -19.32 17.67
C ALA A 623 13.62 -18.66 16.49
N LYS A 624 12.30 -18.86 16.41
CA LYS A 624 11.41 -18.19 15.46
C LYS A 624 10.19 -17.69 16.22
N SER A 625 9.80 -16.44 15.99
CA SER A 625 8.72 -15.80 16.74
C SER A 625 7.77 -15.10 15.80
N ILE A 626 6.47 -15.26 16.06
CA ILE A 626 5.40 -14.63 15.30
C ILE A 626 4.45 -13.96 16.27
N TRP A 627 4.34 -12.65 16.17
CA TRP A 627 3.32 -11.86 16.85
C TRP A 627 2.16 -11.58 15.91
N TYR A 628 0.95 -11.70 16.44
CA TYR A 628 -0.29 -11.28 15.79
C TYR A 628 -1.04 -10.37 16.77
N ASN A 629 -1.29 -9.14 16.37
CA ASN A 629 -2.01 -8.13 17.15
C ASN A 629 -3.31 -7.78 16.42
N SER A 630 -4.43 -7.77 17.13
CA SER A 630 -5.75 -7.37 16.62
C SER A 630 -6.52 -6.60 17.67
N LYS A 631 -7.62 -5.96 17.26
CA LYS A 631 -8.49 -5.21 18.16
C LYS A 631 -9.16 -6.07 19.24
N HIS A 632 -9.10 -7.40 19.14
CA HIS A 632 -9.69 -8.31 20.12
C HIS A 632 -8.65 -9.00 21.00
N TYR A 633 -7.47 -9.29 20.46
CA TYR A 633 -6.41 -9.96 21.19
C TYR A 633 -5.04 -9.75 20.54
N ARG A 634 -3.99 -9.98 21.32
CA ARG A 634 -2.65 -10.27 20.81
C ARG A 634 -2.29 -11.72 21.11
N ALA A 635 -1.43 -12.31 20.29
CA ALA A 635 -0.86 -13.62 20.55
C ALA A 635 0.58 -13.71 20.04
N ASN A 636 1.40 -14.51 20.73
CA ASN A 636 2.73 -14.87 20.26
C ASN A 636 2.91 -16.39 20.17
N LEU A 637 3.35 -16.83 18.99
CA LEU A 637 3.81 -18.20 18.74
C LEU A 637 5.33 -18.21 18.64
N LEU A 638 5.96 -19.01 19.48
CA LEU A 638 7.42 -19.14 19.56
C LEU A 638 7.83 -20.59 19.29
N LEU A 639 8.73 -20.78 18.34
CA LEU A 639 9.52 -22.00 18.17
C LEU A 639 10.92 -21.75 18.71
N GLU A 640 11.35 -22.53 19.70
CA GLU A 640 12.69 -22.41 20.27
C GLU A 640 13.19 -23.79 20.67
N LYS A 641 14.40 -24.16 20.24
CA LYS A 641 15.04 -25.46 20.57
C LYS A 641 14.09 -26.65 20.31
N GLY A 642 13.42 -26.62 19.16
CA GLY A 642 12.47 -27.64 18.73
C GLY A 642 11.10 -27.62 19.42
N LYS A 643 10.85 -26.72 20.38
CA LYS A 643 9.57 -26.62 21.08
C LYS A 643 8.74 -25.46 20.54
N LEU A 644 7.60 -25.78 19.94
CA LEU A 644 6.59 -24.80 19.53
C LEU A 644 5.62 -24.53 20.69
N ARG A 645 5.34 -23.26 20.98
CA ARG A 645 4.38 -22.87 22.04
C ARG A 645 3.74 -21.51 21.80
N PHE A 646 2.51 -21.34 22.28
CA PHE A 646 2.00 -20.00 22.57
C PHE A 646 2.59 -19.55 23.91
N ARG A 647 3.37 -18.46 23.91
CA ARG A 647 3.98 -17.91 25.13
C ARG A 647 3.28 -16.66 25.66
N ASP A 648 2.42 -16.05 24.86
CA ASP A 648 1.65 -14.87 25.25
C ASP A 648 0.30 -14.87 24.51
N ILE A 649 -0.79 -14.63 25.23
CA ILE A 649 -2.11 -14.27 24.70
C ILE A 649 -2.75 -13.28 25.68
N HIS A 650 -3.07 -12.08 25.19
CA HIS A 650 -3.82 -11.07 25.95
C HIS A 650 -5.05 -10.62 25.20
N LYS A 651 -6.10 -10.29 25.95
CA LYS A 651 -7.35 -9.76 25.41
C LYS A 651 -7.33 -8.23 25.38
N MET A 652 -7.91 -7.66 24.33
CA MET A 652 -8.24 -6.24 24.26
C MET A 652 -9.70 -6.03 24.69
N CYS A 653 -9.96 -5.01 25.52
CA CYS A 653 -11.26 -4.85 26.16
C CYS A 653 -11.58 -3.38 26.44
N ASP A 654 -12.71 -2.90 25.92
CA ASP A 654 -13.17 -1.52 26.14
C ASP A 654 -13.63 -1.27 27.58
N ASP A 655 -13.94 -2.33 28.33
CA ASP A 655 -14.44 -2.26 29.72
C ASP A 655 -13.39 -2.58 30.78
N PHE A 656 -12.12 -2.73 30.38
CA PHE A 656 -11.03 -2.95 31.32
C PHE A 656 -10.28 -1.64 31.57
N GLU A 657 -10.49 -1.03 32.73
CA GLU A 657 -9.86 0.23 33.11
C GLU A 657 -8.38 0.07 33.48
N GLU A 658 -7.55 1.01 33.04
CA GLU A 658 -6.17 1.11 33.52
C GLU A 658 -6.13 1.56 35.00
N PRO A 659 -5.09 1.18 35.77
CA PRO A 659 -5.12 1.34 37.23
C PRO A 659 -5.25 2.78 37.74
N PHE A 660 -4.83 3.76 36.94
CA PHE A 660 -4.75 5.18 37.31
C PHE A 660 -5.62 6.08 36.43
N LEU A 661 -6.68 5.52 35.84
CA LEU A 661 -7.66 6.28 35.07
C LEU A 661 -8.29 7.37 35.96
N GLU A 662 -8.93 6.95 37.05
CA GLU A 662 -9.58 7.83 38.04
C GLU A 662 -8.72 8.11 39.29
N LYS A 663 -7.74 7.24 39.55
CA LYS A 663 -6.89 7.32 40.74
C LYS A 663 -5.57 8.02 40.45
N VAL A 664 -5.03 8.69 41.46
CA VAL A 664 -3.67 9.23 41.44
C VAL A 664 -2.68 8.12 41.79
N CYS A 665 -1.59 8.00 41.02
CA CYS A 665 -0.46 7.16 41.40
C CYS A 665 0.41 7.91 42.43
N GLU A 666 0.24 7.58 43.71
CA GLU A 666 1.06 8.14 44.79
C GLU A 666 2.44 7.46 44.88
N GLY A 667 2.53 6.22 44.39
CA GLY A 667 3.74 5.40 44.40
C GLY A 667 4.79 5.83 43.38
N TRP A 668 5.98 5.27 43.55
CA TRP A 668 7.12 5.52 42.66
C TRP A 668 7.11 4.66 41.40
N GLN A 669 6.26 3.63 41.37
CA GLN A 669 6.13 2.68 40.27
C GLN A 669 4.69 2.56 39.78
N ALA A 670 4.51 2.26 38.49
CA ALA A 670 3.22 2.00 37.87
C ALA A 670 3.28 0.77 36.96
N LEU A 671 2.22 -0.04 36.98
CA LEU A 671 2.08 -1.17 36.06
C LEU A 671 0.78 -0.99 35.28
N TYR A 672 0.87 -0.99 33.96
CA TYR A 672 -0.28 -0.99 33.06
C TYR A 672 -0.34 -2.32 32.36
N PHE A 673 -1.55 -2.86 32.27
CA PHE A 673 -1.76 -4.14 31.64
C PHE A 673 -3.10 -4.26 30.93
N THR A 674 -3.19 -5.22 30.03
CA THR A 674 -4.46 -5.73 29.49
C THR A 674 -4.74 -7.12 30.06
N PRO A 675 -6.00 -7.61 30.05
CA PRO A 675 -6.34 -8.91 30.63
C PRO A 675 -5.53 -10.07 30.00
N PRO A 676 -4.67 -10.76 30.78
CA PRO A 676 -3.94 -11.91 30.29
C PRO A 676 -4.89 -13.11 30.15
N VAL A 677 -4.67 -13.91 29.11
CA VAL A 677 -5.21 -15.27 28.97
C VAL A 677 -4.10 -16.28 29.22
N LEU A 678 -2.91 -15.99 28.69
CA LEU A 678 -1.68 -16.76 28.86
C LEU A 678 -0.52 -15.79 28.86
N ASP A 679 0.44 -15.98 29.77
CA ASP A 679 1.58 -15.08 29.92
C ASP A 679 2.77 -15.84 30.52
N GLU A 680 3.78 -16.14 29.70
CA GLU A 680 4.98 -16.89 30.10
C GLU A 680 5.73 -16.17 31.24
N TYR A 681 5.70 -14.85 31.29
CA TYR A 681 6.32 -14.10 32.39
C TYR A 681 5.58 -14.34 33.71
N LEU A 682 4.24 -14.21 33.71
CA LEU A 682 3.42 -14.43 34.91
C LEU A 682 3.48 -15.88 35.39
N SER A 683 3.71 -16.82 34.49
CA SER A 683 3.80 -18.26 34.82
C SER A 683 4.89 -18.61 35.82
N LYS A 684 5.91 -17.74 36.00
CA LYS A 684 6.95 -17.88 37.04
C LYS A 684 6.38 -17.99 38.45
N ASN A 685 5.32 -17.21 38.70
CA ASN A 685 4.77 -17.02 40.04
C ASN A 685 3.42 -17.72 40.18
N ASP A 686 2.74 -17.98 39.08
CA ASP A 686 1.40 -18.55 39.07
C ASP A 686 1.18 -19.43 37.82
N ALA A 687 1.07 -20.74 38.06
CA ALA A 687 0.94 -21.74 37.00
C ALA A 687 -0.36 -21.60 36.17
N ARG A 688 -1.32 -20.77 36.58
CA ARG A 688 -2.52 -20.49 35.79
C ARG A 688 -2.21 -19.81 34.45
N TRP A 689 -1.05 -19.16 34.33
CA TRP A 689 -0.62 -18.44 33.13
C TRP A 689 0.31 -19.26 32.22
N MET A 690 0.44 -20.57 32.46
CA MET A 690 1.41 -21.41 31.77
C MET A 690 1.27 -21.38 30.24
N PRO A 691 2.40 -21.34 29.50
CA PRO A 691 2.41 -21.49 28.06
C PRO A 691 1.72 -22.76 27.58
N VAL A 692 1.12 -22.68 26.40
CA VAL A 692 0.51 -23.81 25.70
C VAL A 692 1.57 -24.39 24.77
N ILE A 693 2.01 -25.62 25.07
CA ILE A 693 3.10 -26.28 24.35
C ILE A 693 2.51 -27.34 23.41
N PHE A 694 2.95 -27.30 22.15
CA PHE A 694 2.58 -28.28 21.14
C PHE A 694 3.44 -29.54 21.31
N ALA A 695 2.82 -30.71 21.18
CA ALA A 695 3.55 -31.97 21.21
C ALA A 695 4.40 -32.19 19.96
N GLY A 696 5.53 -32.87 20.18
CA GLY A 696 6.53 -33.19 19.17
C GLY A 696 7.69 -32.19 19.12
N GLU A 697 8.69 -32.52 18.30
CA GLU A 697 9.81 -31.63 18.00
C GLU A 697 9.64 -31.02 16.61
N PHE A 698 9.83 -29.71 16.52
CA PHE A 698 9.66 -28.92 15.30
C PHE A 698 11.01 -28.46 14.77
N ASP A 699 11.14 -28.36 13.44
CA ASP A 699 12.36 -27.91 12.78
C ASP A 699 12.15 -26.70 11.87
N ASN A 700 10.90 -26.36 11.55
CA ASN A 700 10.60 -25.23 10.70
C ASN A 700 9.29 -24.53 11.06
N LEU A 701 9.24 -23.24 10.73
CA LEU A 701 8.08 -22.37 10.84
C LEU A 701 8.01 -21.50 9.58
N GLU A 702 6.85 -21.47 8.94
CA GLU A 702 6.55 -20.67 7.75
C GLU A 702 5.33 -19.80 8.02
N ALA A 703 5.35 -18.54 7.60
CA ALA A 703 4.25 -17.59 7.77
C ALA A 703 3.77 -17.12 6.40
N ASN A 704 2.46 -17.16 6.16
CA ASN A 704 1.85 -16.80 4.90
C ASN A 704 0.60 -15.94 5.14
N VAL A 705 0.60 -14.73 4.60
CA VAL A 705 -0.55 -13.82 4.65
C VAL A 705 -1.60 -14.32 3.68
N ALA A 706 -2.77 -14.71 4.20
CA ALA A 706 -3.88 -15.15 3.38
C ALA A 706 -4.71 -13.96 2.88
N ASP A 707 -4.93 -12.98 3.74
CA ASP A 707 -5.67 -11.74 3.44
C ASP A 707 -5.29 -10.64 4.48
N SER A 708 -5.94 -9.47 4.40
CA SER A 708 -5.68 -8.32 5.29
C SER A 708 -5.90 -8.57 6.79
N LYS A 709 -6.55 -9.66 7.18
CA LYS A 709 -6.85 -10.03 8.58
C LYS A 709 -6.27 -11.38 8.96
N THR A 710 -5.90 -12.24 8.00
CA THR A 710 -5.58 -13.64 8.29
C THR A 710 -4.10 -13.97 8.04
N LEU A 711 -3.42 -14.46 9.07
CA LEU A 711 -2.08 -15.04 8.97
C LEU A 711 -2.14 -16.56 9.15
N ARG A 712 -1.69 -17.31 8.14
CA ARG A 712 -1.51 -18.76 8.24
C ARG A 712 -0.05 -19.08 8.54
N VAL A 713 0.18 -19.79 9.64
CA VAL A 713 1.50 -20.26 10.05
C VAL A 713 1.55 -21.77 9.96
N THR A 714 2.53 -22.32 9.24
CA THR A 714 2.75 -23.76 9.16
C THR A 714 4.03 -24.13 9.89
N ALA A 715 3.90 -24.95 10.92
CA ALA A 715 5.01 -25.54 11.65
C ALA A 715 5.23 -26.99 11.18
N ARG A 716 6.47 -27.35 10.88
CA ARG A 716 6.83 -28.71 10.48
C ARG A 716 7.49 -29.44 11.64
N ARG A 717 7.02 -30.65 11.93
CA ARG A 717 7.65 -31.57 12.87
C ARG A 717 8.81 -32.30 12.21
N ARG A 718 9.78 -32.75 13.02
CA ARG A 718 10.93 -33.54 12.55
C ARG A 718 10.53 -34.87 11.90
N ASP A 719 9.35 -35.40 12.24
CA ASP A 719 8.78 -36.60 11.62
C ASP A 719 8.11 -36.35 10.25
N GLY A 720 8.08 -35.09 9.79
CA GLY A 720 7.50 -34.66 8.52
C GLY A 720 6.04 -34.23 8.59
N SER A 721 5.32 -34.51 9.69
CA SER A 721 3.95 -34.05 9.91
C SER A 721 3.88 -32.53 10.10
N LYS A 722 2.70 -31.95 9.86
CA LYS A 722 2.52 -30.48 9.95
C LYS A 722 1.43 -30.10 10.94
N VAL A 723 1.63 -28.93 11.53
CA VAL A 723 0.61 -28.20 12.30
C VAL A 723 0.46 -26.83 11.66
N THR A 724 -0.77 -26.43 11.38
CA THR A 724 -1.10 -25.12 10.83
C THR A 724 -1.87 -24.31 11.87
N VAL A 725 -1.31 -23.16 12.26
CA VAL A 725 -1.98 -22.17 13.12
C VAL A 725 -2.50 -21.05 12.23
N ILE A 726 -3.80 -20.75 12.31
CA ILE A 726 -4.44 -19.69 11.53
C ILE A 726 -4.88 -18.61 12.51
N PHE A 727 -4.22 -17.46 12.46
CA PHE A 727 -4.62 -16.27 13.18
C PHE A 727 -5.61 -15.47 12.33
N ASN A 728 -6.72 -15.06 12.92
CA ASN A 728 -7.69 -14.15 12.34
C ASN A 728 -8.18 -13.19 13.44
N GLU A 729 -8.65 -12.01 13.06
CA GLU A 729 -9.05 -10.95 14.00
C GLU A 729 -9.97 -11.45 15.13
N GLY A 730 -10.88 -12.40 14.84
CA GLY A 730 -11.79 -12.97 15.84
C GLY A 730 -11.39 -14.31 16.44
N SER A 731 -10.32 -14.98 16.00
CA SER A 731 -10.00 -16.34 16.46
C SER A 731 -8.58 -16.81 16.13
N VAL A 732 -8.08 -17.80 16.87
CA VAL A 732 -6.84 -18.53 16.55
C VAL A 732 -7.17 -20.01 16.32
N ARG A 733 -7.13 -20.50 15.09
CA ARG A 733 -7.43 -21.91 14.78
C ARG A 733 -6.17 -22.76 14.65
N VAL A 734 -6.23 -24.04 15.02
CA VAL A 734 -5.10 -24.99 14.89
C VAL A 734 -5.55 -26.25 14.12
N ASP A 735 -4.95 -26.51 12.98
CA ASP A 735 -5.18 -27.71 12.17
C ASP A 735 -3.91 -28.59 12.15
N GLY A 736 -4.01 -29.92 12.03
CA GLY A 736 -2.82 -30.79 11.94
C GLY A 736 -3.07 -32.29 11.78
N ASP A 737 -2.09 -33.00 11.22
CA ASP A 737 -2.18 -34.41 10.79
C ASP A 737 -2.26 -35.42 11.97
N THR A 738 -1.69 -35.05 13.12
CA THR A 738 -1.75 -35.79 14.38
C THR A 738 -1.92 -34.78 15.52
N LEU A 739 -3.13 -34.75 16.07
CA LEU A 739 -3.56 -33.87 17.15
C LEU A 739 -3.30 -34.50 18.53
N ASP A 740 -2.12 -35.13 18.68
CA ASP A 740 -1.72 -35.83 19.88
C ASP A 740 -1.26 -34.80 20.93
N ALA A 741 -2.23 -34.34 21.73
CA ALA A 741 -2.09 -33.70 23.03
C ALA A 741 -1.25 -32.42 23.10
N MET A 742 -1.91 -31.27 22.94
CA MET A 742 -1.49 -30.06 23.64
C MET A 742 -1.48 -30.37 25.14
N GLN A 743 -0.35 -30.19 25.83
CA GLN A 743 -0.33 -30.20 27.29
C GLN A 743 -0.92 -28.87 27.77
N ALA A 744 -2.25 -28.82 27.87
CA ALA A 744 -2.92 -27.76 28.58
C ALA A 744 -2.80 -28.05 30.09
N GLY A 745 -2.21 -27.13 30.85
CA GLY A 745 -2.70 -26.95 32.22
C GLY A 745 -4.21 -26.73 32.12
N LYS A 746 -5.02 -27.38 32.95
CA LYS A 746 -6.48 -27.21 32.96
C LYS A 746 -6.83 -25.71 32.99
N LEU A 747 -7.33 -25.18 31.88
CA LEU A 747 -7.83 -23.80 31.77
C LEU A 747 -9.33 -23.83 32.03
N THR A 748 -9.72 -23.67 33.31
CA THR A 748 -11.07 -23.28 33.70
C THR A 748 -10.95 -21.91 34.35
N PHE A 749 -11.42 -20.86 33.68
CA PHE A 749 -11.45 -19.49 34.20
C PHE A 749 -12.83 -19.23 34.81
N GLN A 750 -12.91 -19.08 36.13
CA GLN A 750 -14.17 -18.80 36.82
C GLN A 750 -14.49 -17.29 36.95
N ASP A 751 -13.57 -16.38 36.62
CA ASP A 751 -13.70 -14.97 37.00
C ASP A 751 -13.79 -13.96 35.83
N PHE A 752 -13.70 -14.40 34.58
CA PHE A 752 -13.92 -13.55 33.41
C PHE A 752 -14.65 -14.38 32.35
N GLN A 753 -15.78 -13.90 31.82
CA GLN A 753 -16.63 -14.66 30.89
C GLN A 753 -15.96 -14.91 29.53
N TYR A 754 -15.01 -15.84 29.48
CA TYR A 754 -14.40 -16.38 28.26
C TYR A 754 -14.08 -17.86 28.48
N GLU A 755 -14.52 -18.71 27.57
CA GLU A 755 -14.01 -20.07 27.44
C GLU A 755 -12.96 -20.10 26.31
N LEU A 756 -11.73 -20.50 26.62
CA LEU A 756 -10.85 -21.07 25.59
C LEU A 756 -11.43 -22.44 25.26
N GLN A 757 -12.37 -22.49 24.33
CA GLN A 757 -12.95 -23.76 23.93
C GLN A 757 -12.00 -24.45 22.98
N VAL A 758 -11.49 -25.61 23.40
CA VAL A 758 -10.86 -26.57 22.50
C VAL A 758 -11.99 -27.35 21.83
N VAL A 759 -12.48 -26.86 20.70
CA VAL A 759 -13.55 -27.53 19.94
C VAL A 759 -12.92 -28.46 18.92
N ARG A 760 -13.19 -29.75 19.02
CA ARG A 760 -12.81 -30.74 18.01
C ARG A 760 -13.98 -30.91 17.04
N ASP A 761 -13.80 -30.53 15.77
CA ASP A 761 -14.80 -30.70 14.71
C ASP A 761 -14.30 -31.65 13.61
N SER A 762 -15.10 -31.84 12.55
CA SER A 762 -14.75 -32.72 11.42
C SER A 762 -13.58 -32.20 10.56
N GLN A 763 -13.04 -31.01 10.85
CA GLN A 763 -11.94 -30.38 10.12
C GLN A 763 -10.67 -30.16 10.96
N GLY A 764 -10.69 -30.33 12.29
CA GLY A 764 -9.51 -30.12 13.14
C GLY A 764 -9.82 -29.87 14.62
N MET A 765 -8.86 -29.27 15.35
CA MET A 765 -9.03 -28.78 16.73
C MET A 765 -8.99 -27.26 16.72
N THR A 766 -10.15 -26.63 16.77
CA THR A 766 -10.24 -25.18 16.84
C THR A 766 -10.02 -24.73 18.29
N LEU A 767 -8.99 -23.92 18.52
CA LEU A 767 -8.92 -23.09 19.74
C LEU A 767 -9.85 -21.91 19.53
N ILE A 768 -11.13 -22.08 19.82
CA ILE A 768 -12.05 -20.95 19.81
C ILE A 768 -11.76 -20.18 21.10
N LEU A 769 -11.01 -19.09 20.98
CA LEU A 769 -11.20 -17.95 21.87
C LEU A 769 -12.60 -17.40 21.54
N SER A 770 -13.64 -17.98 22.14
CA SER A 770 -14.99 -17.46 21.94
C SER A 770 -15.08 -16.17 22.73
N LEU A 771 -15.07 -15.06 21.99
CA LEU A 771 -15.25 -13.72 22.52
C LEU A 771 -16.68 -13.48 23.01
#